data_AF-A0A239Q1H2-F1
#
_entry.id   AF-A0A239Q1H2-F1
#
_cell.length_a   1.000
_cell.length_b   1.000
_cell.length_c   1.000
_cell.angle_alpha   90.00
_cell.angle_beta   90.00
_cell.angle_gamma   90.00
#
_symmetry.space_group_name_H-M   'P 1'
#
loop_
_entity.id
_entity.type
_entity.pdbx_description
1 polymer ?
#
loop_
_entity_poly.entity_id
_entity_poly.type
_entity_poly.pdbx_seq_one_letter_code
_entity_poly.pdbx_strand_id
1 'polypeptide(L)'
;MAIQEQGRVIAVRNDRLGGRLGALLNAKRIADDYSAGFAFTWSSHEAVSPELQKPEELFSKDFLEEYRETRLGFGELQESALAVENLPAGCDRDWLTRQLAERNLRCSEAMQVVRLPWEDQGEVAERLVQTLGSIQFNPVVKQAMERIRDSLGDVALVAYHLRRGDIIDPAARPSNVLWPTKYIPRVFYEEHIGRVLAQDPDARIVIFSDAPHEIDAFCALSPRVIPAARLIDDEDLAPLQRDFLELYTMSLCKRIFAPGASAFSRLAALLGNSQVIPITSDLTAQEREHALNRLTQQLDQSPEVFAGDADLGQNFPELIAFHNARKTPHVARAILQKHHDRGFRQSYIHDLLAEQHFWAGDSEAALNLARSLKERPILTDLGNAQVYAWAGLAALADNRTKEATRMAHIAQWLQPNLPIARILIGGLVGAKVDPACLYPVAPELVLLKRSMVARFAAIAERLSNSDTTVSNRRMLSFIPFELDIRDWRDIQSLRLPSAFWNVPNQHKMIGFFRSTYRRQLELPQVRSLLGQLHFQAEDQEVGKRLIEEAYDESRGDSLIAIRRARMMWAEGRQGAALKGFAEAAELSGQHICHMAEQGVALVRAGKKGQAIDVFKRISERDHDFVEIHITTADVLRRQGKTRDLALKVAAHVDDMVPGGLRTAQIHRKVLEQTGHKQQADQIVARFKAWNRSCGKFSSRVGSAG
;
A
#
# COMPACT_ATOMS: atom_id res chain seq x y z
N MET A 1 8.77 -42.83 -25.31
CA MET A 1 8.48 -42.49 -23.90
C MET A 1 9.35 -41.29 -23.55
N ALA A 2 8.75 -40.12 -23.36
CA ALA A 2 9.49 -38.98 -22.81
C ALA A 2 9.89 -39.34 -21.38
N ILE A 3 11.17 -39.20 -21.05
CA ILE A 3 11.64 -39.29 -19.67
C ILE A 3 10.86 -38.21 -18.91
N GLN A 4 9.98 -38.62 -18.02
CA GLN A 4 9.23 -37.70 -17.17
C GLN A 4 10.27 -37.05 -16.27
N GLU A 5 10.63 -35.78 -16.54
CA GLU A 5 11.54 -35.03 -15.67
C GLU A 5 10.94 -35.06 -14.25
N GLN A 6 11.69 -35.60 -13.29
CA GLN A 6 11.30 -35.59 -11.88
C GLN A 6 11.08 -34.13 -11.46
N GLY A 7 9.97 -33.87 -10.76
CA GLY A 7 9.61 -32.53 -10.32
C GLY A 7 10.69 -31.92 -9.42
N ARG A 8 10.89 -30.63 -9.56
CA ARG A 8 11.89 -29.85 -8.81
C ARG A 8 11.23 -29.05 -7.69
N VAL A 9 11.97 -28.79 -6.62
CA VAL A 9 11.66 -27.72 -5.67
C VAL A 9 12.40 -26.46 -6.14
N ILE A 10 11.62 -25.43 -6.48
CA ILE A 10 12.13 -24.21 -7.10
C ILE A 10 12.00 -23.04 -6.13
N ALA A 11 13.11 -22.38 -5.81
CA ALA A 11 13.05 -21.11 -5.08
C ALA A 11 12.57 -19.99 -6.00
N VAL A 12 11.43 -19.37 -5.65
CA VAL A 12 10.78 -18.32 -6.46
C VAL A 12 10.62 -17.06 -5.61
N ARG A 13 11.57 -16.13 -5.72
CA ARG A 13 11.52 -14.83 -5.02
C ARG A 13 12.35 -13.75 -5.72
N ASN A 14 11.82 -12.52 -5.75
CA ASN A 14 12.43 -11.36 -6.43
C ASN A 14 12.83 -10.21 -5.51
N ASP A 15 12.91 -10.46 -4.19
CA ASP A 15 13.28 -9.45 -3.16
C ASP A 15 14.79 -9.09 -3.19
N ARG A 16 15.25 -8.32 -2.18
CA ARG A 16 16.69 -8.10 -1.89
C ARG A 16 17.39 -9.41 -1.45
N LEU A 17 18.72 -9.39 -1.36
CA LEU A 17 19.59 -10.54 -1.11
C LEU A 17 19.07 -11.52 -0.04
N GLY A 18 18.86 -11.06 1.19
CA GLY A 18 18.44 -11.93 2.29
C GLY A 18 17.12 -12.67 2.03
N GLY A 19 16.20 -12.06 1.29
CA GLY A 19 14.96 -12.72 0.91
C GLY A 19 15.18 -13.85 -0.11
N ARG A 20 16.00 -13.60 -1.13
CA ARG A 20 16.33 -14.59 -2.16
C ARG A 20 17.06 -15.79 -1.55
N LEU A 21 18.05 -15.54 -0.70
CA LEU A 21 18.82 -16.59 -0.05
C LEU A 21 17.98 -17.43 0.90
N GLY A 22 17.07 -16.83 1.67
CA GLY A 22 16.16 -17.60 2.54
C GLY A 22 15.30 -18.59 1.77
N ALA A 23 14.69 -18.15 0.66
CA ALA A 23 13.90 -19.02 -0.22
C ALA A 23 14.76 -20.10 -0.89
N LEU A 24 15.98 -19.73 -1.31
CA LEU A 24 16.95 -20.63 -1.91
C LEU A 24 17.32 -21.77 -0.96
N LEU A 25 17.71 -21.44 0.27
CA LEU A 25 18.12 -22.44 1.27
C LEU A 25 16.96 -23.35 1.67
N ASN A 26 15.76 -22.81 1.88
CA ASN A 26 14.58 -23.62 2.16
C ASN A 26 14.28 -24.59 1.01
N ALA A 27 14.26 -24.09 -0.23
CA ALA A 27 14.02 -24.92 -1.41
C ALA A 27 15.06 -26.03 -1.57
N LYS A 28 16.35 -25.69 -1.41
CA LYS A 28 17.43 -26.66 -1.52
C LYS A 28 17.37 -27.71 -0.40
N ARG A 29 17.13 -27.30 0.85
CA ARG A 29 16.92 -28.22 1.97
C ARG A 29 15.80 -29.22 1.66
N ILE A 30 14.64 -28.74 1.21
CA ILE A 30 13.50 -29.62 0.87
C ILE A 30 13.88 -30.54 -0.30
N ALA A 31 14.59 -30.04 -1.31
CA ALA A 31 15.03 -30.89 -2.42
C ALA A 31 15.94 -32.02 -1.92
N ASP A 32 16.91 -31.70 -1.05
CA ASP A 32 17.85 -32.65 -0.49
C ASP A 32 17.14 -33.67 0.44
N ASP A 33 16.26 -33.22 1.34
CA ASP A 33 15.54 -34.06 2.33
C ASP A 33 14.58 -35.08 1.70
N TYR A 34 14.11 -34.81 0.48
CA TYR A 34 13.15 -35.65 -0.25
C TYR A 34 13.69 -36.17 -1.59
N SER A 35 15.02 -36.10 -1.80
CA SER A 35 15.70 -36.60 -3.00
C SER A 35 15.07 -36.11 -4.31
N ALA A 36 14.70 -34.83 -4.35
CA ALA A 36 14.11 -34.17 -5.51
C ALA A 36 15.12 -33.24 -6.19
N GLY A 37 14.84 -32.84 -7.42
CA GLY A 37 15.66 -31.83 -8.10
C GLY A 37 15.52 -30.47 -7.44
N PHE A 38 16.61 -29.69 -7.39
CA PHE A 38 16.59 -28.31 -6.90
C PHE A 38 16.72 -27.33 -8.07
N ALA A 39 16.07 -26.16 -7.98
CA ALA A 39 16.33 -25.02 -8.85
C ALA A 39 16.07 -23.69 -8.14
N PHE A 40 16.52 -22.58 -8.71
CA PHE A 40 16.13 -21.24 -8.24
C PHE A 40 16.04 -20.22 -9.37
N THR A 41 15.11 -19.27 -9.21
CA THR A 41 15.03 -18.10 -10.09
C THR A 41 15.92 -16.98 -9.56
N TRP A 42 16.59 -16.25 -10.46
CA TRP A 42 17.32 -15.03 -10.12
C TRP A 42 17.08 -13.94 -11.16
N SER A 43 16.29 -12.93 -10.79
CA SER A 43 16.03 -11.78 -11.65
C SER A 43 17.24 -10.85 -11.70
N SER A 44 17.72 -10.59 -12.91
CA SER A 44 18.94 -9.83 -13.22
C SER A 44 18.72 -8.67 -14.20
N HIS A 45 17.47 -8.25 -14.42
CA HIS A 45 17.14 -7.15 -15.35
C HIS A 45 17.39 -5.76 -14.72
N GLU A 46 17.46 -4.71 -15.55
CA GLU A 46 17.79 -3.33 -15.15
C GLU A 46 16.92 -2.75 -14.02
N ALA A 47 15.67 -3.22 -13.89
CA ALA A 47 14.77 -2.77 -12.81
C ALA A 47 15.05 -3.40 -11.44
N VAL A 48 15.94 -4.41 -11.35
CA VAL A 48 16.44 -4.93 -10.07
C VAL A 48 17.58 -4.03 -9.59
N SER A 49 17.74 -3.89 -8.28
CA SER A 49 18.86 -3.19 -7.67
C SER A 49 20.21 -3.58 -8.30
N PRO A 50 21.08 -2.61 -8.63
CA PRO A 50 22.30 -2.85 -9.40
C PRO A 50 23.17 -3.98 -8.87
N GLU A 51 23.29 -4.11 -7.55
CA GLU A 51 24.09 -5.13 -6.89
C GLU A 51 23.57 -6.56 -7.10
N LEU A 52 22.29 -6.76 -7.47
CA LEU A 52 21.73 -8.10 -7.68
C LEU A 52 21.72 -8.52 -9.16
N GLN A 53 22.22 -7.69 -10.07
CA GLN A 53 22.12 -7.95 -11.51
C GLN A 53 23.10 -9.03 -12.00
N LYS A 54 24.17 -9.32 -11.25
CA LYS A 54 25.22 -10.27 -11.63
C LYS A 54 25.34 -11.43 -10.63
N PRO A 55 24.52 -12.48 -10.74
CA PRO A 55 24.57 -13.60 -9.80
C PRO A 55 25.92 -14.34 -9.76
N GLU A 56 26.73 -14.25 -10.83
CA GLU A 56 28.10 -14.79 -10.92
C GLU A 56 29.10 -14.15 -9.94
N GLU A 57 28.76 -12.97 -9.40
CA GLU A 57 29.55 -12.36 -8.32
C GLU A 57 29.41 -13.17 -7.02
N LEU A 58 28.28 -13.86 -6.80
CA LEU A 58 27.99 -14.62 -5.59
C LEU A 58 28.23 -16.13 -5.77
N PHE A 59 27.72 -16.71 -6.85
CA PHE A 59 27.74 -18.16 -7.08
C PHE A 59 28.84 -18.57 -8.05
N SER A 60 29.33 -19.81 -7.93
CA SER A 60 30.21 -20.39 -8.94
C SER A 60 29.48 -20.54 -10.29
N LYS A 61 30.24 -20.60 -11.37
CA LYS A 61 29.70 -20.84 -12.71
C LYS A 61 28.94 -22.17 -12.78
N ASP A 62 29.54 -23.22 -12.23
CA ASP A 62 28.98 -24.58 -12.21
C ASP A 62 27.63 -24.62 -11.47
N PHE A 63 27.52 -23.90 -10.34
CA PHE A 63 26.26 -23.81 -9.60
C PHE A 63 25.15 -23.15 -10.39
N LEU A 64 25.47 -22.08 -11.13
CA LEU A 64 24.51 -21.37 -11.95
C LEU A 64 24.07 -22.24 -13.14
N GLU A 65 25.01 -22.95 -13.78
CA GLU A 65 24.70 -23.85 -14.90
C GLU A 65 23.81 -25.02 -14.46
N GLU A 66 24.03 -25.55 -13.25
CA GLU A 66 23.28 -26.69 -12.72
C GLU A 66 21.89 -26.30 -12.18
N TYR A 67 21.80 -25.23 -11.39
CA TYR A 67 20.62 -24.95 -10.56
C TYR A 67 19.82 -23.71 -10.94
N ARG A 68 20.34 -22.80 -11.77
CA ARG A 68 19.58 -21.60 -12.16
C ARG A 68 18.45 -21.99 -13.12
N GLU A 69 17.22 -21.63 -12.79
CA GLU A 69 16.07 -21.81 -13.67
C GLU A 69 16.04 -20.68 -14.71
N THR A 70 16.18 -21.07 -15.98
CA THR A 70 16.18 -20.15 -17.13
C THR A 70 15.09 -20.46 -18.15
N ARG A 71 14.39 -21.61 -18.02
CA ARG A 71 13.35 -22.06 -18.96
C ARG A 71 12.01 -21.41 -18.63
N LEU A 72 11.67 -21.33 -17.35
CA LEU A 72 10.38 -20.79 -16.87
C LEU A 72 10.55 -19.40 -16.26
N GLY A 73 9.65 -18.48 -16.62
CA GLY A 73 9.65 -17.12 -16.08
C GLY A 73 9.10 -17.05 -14.65
N PHE A 74 9.45 -15.99 -13.91
CA PHE A 74 8.95 -15.78 -12.54
C PHE A 74 7.42 -15.82 -12.43
N GLY A 75 6.71 -15.15 -13.36
CA GLY A 75 5.24 -15.13 -13.37
C GLY A 75 4.63 -16.49 -13.67
N GLU A 76 5.22 -17.23 -14.62
CA GLU A 76 4.77 -18.58 -14.98
C GLU A 76 4.93 -19.55 -13.81
N LEU A 77 6.04 -19.48 -13.08
CA LEU A 77 6.26 -20.29 -11.88
C LEU A 77 5.31 -19.93 -10.74
N GLN A 78 4.91 -18.65 -10.61
CA GLN A 78 3.90 -18.26 -9.61
C GLN A 78 2.53 -18.88 -9.88
N GLU A 79 2.16 -19.06 -11.15
CA GLU A 79 0.86 -19.60 -11.57
C GLU A 79 0.84 -21.12 -11.63
N SER A 80 1.92 -21.74 -12.11
CA SER A 80 1.96 -23.18 -12.43
C SER A 80 2.47 -24.09 -11.31
N ALA A 81 3.34 -23.59 -10.40
CA ALA A 81 3.95 -24.42 -9.36
C ALA A 81 3.16 -24.37 -8.04
N LEU A 82 3.03 -25.54 -7.40
CA LEU A 82 2.37 -25.66 -6.10
C LEU A 82 3.26 -25.09 -5.00
N ALA A 83 2.74 -24.16 -4.21
CA ALA A 83 3.48 -23.54 -3.12
C ALA A 83 3.63 -24.47 -1.92
N VAL A 84 4.86 -24.69 -1.45
CA VAL A 84 5.14 -25.48 -0.24
C VAL A 84 4.53 -24.80 1.00
N GLU A 85 4.32 -23.49 0.97
CA GLU A 85 3.65 -22.76 2.06
C GLU A 85 2.15 -23.04 2.14
N ASN A 86 1.55 -23.61 1.08
CA ASN A 86 0.11 -23.83 0.96
C ASN A 86 -0.25 -25.31 0.80
N LEU A 87 0.52 -26.20 1.42
CA LEU A 87 0.19 -27.63 1.36
C LEU A 87 -1.17 -27.91 2.03
N PRO A 88 -1.97 -28.86 1.52
CA PRO A 88 -3.25 -29.22 2.11
C PRO A 88 -3.12 -29.67 3.56
N ALA A 89 -4.11 -29.33 4.40
CA ALA A 89 -4.17 -29.84 5.76
C ALA A 89 -4.23 -31.37 5.78
N GLY A 90 -3.38 -31.99 6.58
CA GLY A 90 -3.29 -33.45 6.68
C GLY A 90 -2.49 -34.14 5.57
N CYS A 91 -1.76 -33.39 4.72
CA CYS A 91 -0.78 -33.99 3.83
C CYS A 91 0.31 -34.71 4.66
N ASP A 92 0.83 -35.81 4.12
CA ASP A 92 1.93 -36.59 4.69
C ASP A 92 3.13 -36.65 3.73
N ARG A 93 4.18 -37.33 4.17
CA ARG A 93 5.42 -37.52 3.41
C ARG A 93 5.17 -38.17 2.04
N ASP A 94 4.30 -39.17 1.98
CA ASP A 94 4.03 -39.92 0.75
C ASP A 94 3.25 -39.07 -0.26
N TRP A 95 2.34 -38.22 0.22
CA TRP A 95 1.68 -37.24 -0.62
C TRP A 95 2.68 -36.27 -1.25
N LEU A 96 3.64 -35.73 -0.47
CA LEU A 96 4.64 -34.80 -1.00
C LEU A 96 5.52 -35.46 -2.06
N THR A 97 6.00 -36.67 -1.78
CA THR A 97 6.79 -37.46 -2.73
C THR A 97 6.04 -37.70 -4.04
N ARG A 98 4.73 -38.01 -3.97
CA ARG A 98 3.89 -38.13 -5.17
C ARG A 98 3.74 -36.82 -5.94
N GLN A 99 3.57 -35.70 -5.24
CA GLN A 99 3.50 -34.39 -5.92
C GLN A 99 4.82 -34.08 -6.63
N LEU A 100 5.96 -34.31 -5.99
CA LEU A 100 7.28 -34.12 -6.61
C LEU A 100 7.55 -35.07 -7.78
N ALA A 101 6.85 -36.20 -7.88
CA ALA A 101 6.92 -37.06 -9.06
C ALA A 101 6.11 -36.49 -10.26
N GLU A 102 5.11 -35.65 -10.01
CA GLU A 102 4.18 -35.17 -11.04
C GLU A 102 4.41 -33.72 -11.47
N ARG A 103 4.94 -32.87 -10.58
CA ARG A 103 5.01 -31.43 -10.81
C ARG A 103 6.13 -30.75 -10.01
N ASN A 104 6.43 -29.52 -10.42
CA ASN A 104 7.31 -28.63 -9.66
C ASN A 104 6.59 -28.06 -8.43
N LEU A 105 7.32 -27.98 -7.33
CA LEU A 105 6.93 -27.21 -6.15
C LEU A 105 7.70 -25.89 -6.13
N ARG A 106 7.06 -24.84 -5.62
CA ARG A 106 7.75 -23.57 -5.37
C ARG A 106 7.87 -23.30 -3.89
N CYS A 107 9.01 -22.77 -3.49
CA CYS A 107 9.24 -22.20 -2.17
C CYS A 107 9.55 -20.70 -2.34
N SER A 108 8.79 -19.88 -1.64
CA SER A 108 8.94 -18.44 -1.59
C SER A 108 9.24 -17.93 -0.18
N GLU A 109 9.11 -18.73 0.88
CA GLU A 109 9.39 -18.31 2.27
C GLU A 109 10.88 -17.92 2.46
N ALA A 110 11.10 -16.78 3.09
CA ALA A 110 12.38 -16.08 3.10
C ALA A 110 12.92 -15.74 4.49
N MET A 111 12.05 -15.74 5.49
CA MET A 111 12.32 -15.23 6.82
C MET A 111 12.20 -16.31 7.89
N GLN A 112 11.59 -17.45 7.56
CA GLN A 112 11.40 -18.57 8.46
C GLN A 112 11.90 -19.86 7.81
N VAL A 113 12.20 -20.83 8.67
CA VAL A 113 12.45 -22.21 8.24
C VAL A 113 11.12 -22.80 7.79
N VAL A 114 11.04 -23.28 6.56
CA VAL A 114 9.86 -24.01 6.07
C VAL A 114 9.88 -25.39 6.71
N ARG A 115 8.99 -25.60 7.68
CA ARG A 115 8.77 -26.88 8.35
C ARG A 115 7.54 -27.57 7.78
N LEU A 116 7.69 -28.81 7.34
CA LEU A 116 6.58 -29.65 6.92
C LEU A 116 5.88 -30.27 8.14
N PRO A 117 4.59 -30.63 8.07
CA PRO A 117 3.80 -31.02 9.24
C PRO A 117 4.38 -32.15 10.09
N TRP A 118 5.11 -33.07 9.48
CA TRP A 118 5.73 -34.24 10.12
C TRP A 118 7.20 -34.02 10.53
N GLU A 119 7.78 -32.87 10.25
CA GLU A 119 9.18 -32.59 10.58
C GLU A 119 9.33 -31.99 11.99
N ASP A 120 10.46 -32.28 12.64
CA ASP A 120 10.88 -31.61 13.88
C ASP A 120 11.45 -30.21 13.59
N GLN A 121 11.17 -29.25 14.45
CA GLN A 121 11.60 -27.87 14.23
C GLN A 121 13.11 -27.67 14.43
N GLY A 122 13.71 -28.31 15.43
CA GLY A 122 15.14 -28.19 15.72
C GLY A 122 15.98 -28.84 14.63
N GLU A 123 15.60 -30.05 14.23
CA GLU A 123 16.33 -30.75 13.17
C GLU A 123 16.28 -30.03 11.82
N VAL A 124 15.14 -29.47 11.43
CA VAL A 124 15.02 -28.74 10.15
C VAL A 124 15.88 -27.47 10.18
N ALA A 125 15.95 -26.79 11.33
CA ALA A 125 16.82 -25.61 11.47
C ALA A 125 18.30 -25.99 11.31
N GLU A 126 18.75 -27.07 11.93
CA GLU A 126 20.13 -27.57 11.77
C GLU A 126 20.43 -27.97 10.33
N ARG A 127 19.51 -28.69 9.67
CA ARG A 127 19.66 -29.07 8.25
C ARG A 127 19.74 -27.84 7.33
N LEU A 128 18.94 -26.81 7.58
CA LEU A 128 19.01 -25.55 6.81
C LEU A 128 20.40 -24.89 6.91
N VAL A 129 21.02 -24.90 8.09
CA VAL A 129 22.38 -24.38 8.29
C VAL A 129 23.38 -25.21 7.48
N GLN A 130 23.26 -26.54 7.51
CA GLN A 130 24.10 -27.45 6.73
C GLN A 130 23.94 -27.21 5.21
N THR A 131 22.73 -26.88 4.75
CA THR A 131 22.47 -26.56 3.34
C THR A 131 23.34 -25.40 2.83
N LEU A 132 23.68 -24.41 3.66
CA LEU A 132 24.58 -23.33 3.26
C LEU A 132 25.95 -23.86 2.79
N GLY A 133 26.47 -24.89 3.45
CA GLY A 133 27.74 -25.53 3.08
C GLY A 133 27.72 -26.25 1.72
N SER A 134 26.53 -26.58 1.21
CA SER A 134 26.35 -27.17 -0.11
C SER A 134 26.25 -26.15 -1.24
N ILE A 135 26.13 -24.85 -0.91
CA ILE A 135 26.12 -23.79 -1.90
C ILE A 135 27.54 -23.58 -2.42
N GLN A 136 27.71 -23.70 -3.73
CA GLN A 136 29.00 -23.44 -4.37
C GLN A 136 29.13 -21.93 -4.65
N PHE A 137 29.74 -21.23 -3.72
CA PHE A 137 30.04 -19.80 -3.87
C PHE A 137 31.18 -19.57 -4.87
N ASN A 138 31.21 -18.36 -5.43
CA ASN A 138 32.35 -17.88 -6.21
C ASN A 138 33.64 -17.94 -5.34
N PRO A 139 34.81 -18.28 -5.92
CA PRO A 139 36.07 -18.39 -5.17
C PRO A 139 36.41 -17.19 -4.29
N VAL A 140 36.12 -15.96 -4.74
CA VAL A 140 36.38 -14.72 -3.98
C VAL A 140 35.56 -14.72 -2.68
N VAL A 141 34.27 -15.03 -2.78
CA VAL A 141 33.36 -15.10 -1.63
C VAL A 141 33.79 -16.22 -0.67
N LYS A 142 34.13 -17.40 -1.20
CA LYS A 142 34.58 -18.53 -0.38
C LYS A 142 35.84 -18.19 0.44
N GLN A 143 36.85 -17.60 -0.20
CA GLN A 143 38.08 -17.18 0.48
C GLN A 143 37.81 -16.09 1.53
N ALA A 144 36.92 -15.14 1.25
CA ALA A 144 36.53 -14.12 2.23
C ALA A 144 35.78 -14.73 3.43
N MET A 145 34.89 -15.71 3.22
CA MET A 145 34.23 -16.42 4.32
C MET A 145 35.21 -17.14 5.24
N GLU A 146 36.26 -17.76 4.68
CA GLU A 146 37.34 -18.40 5.44
C GLU A 146 38.12 -17.37 6.26
N ARG A 147 38.56 -16.26 5.63
CA ARG A 147 39.25 -15.15 6.33
C ARG A 147 38.44 -14.57 7.49
N ILE A 148 37.13 -14.34 7.29
CA ILE A 148 36.24 -13.84 8.34
C ILE A 148 36.16 -14.83 9.50
N ARG A 149 36.05 -16.13 9.21
CA ARG A 149 35.99 -17.16 10.27
C ARG A 149 37.28 -17.19 11.09
N ASP A 150 38.42 -17.12 10.40
CA ASP A 150 39.74 -17.15 11.04
C ASP A 150 40.01 -15.88 11.86
N SER A 151 39.55 -14.71 11.39
CA SER A 151 39.73 -13.43 12.11
C SER A 151 38.86 -13.31 13.36
N LEU A 152 37.70 -13.98 13.37
CA LEU A 152 36.79 -14.00 14.51
C LEU A 152 37.20 -15.03 15.57
N GLY A 153 37.75 -16.18 15.19
CA GLY A 153 38.13 -17.25 16.13
C GLY A 153 36.99 -17.57 17.11
N ASP A 154 37.30 -17.62 18.41
CA ASP A 154 36.32 -17.83 19.49
C ASP A 154 35.73 -16.52 20.06
N VAL A 155 35.99 -15.37 19.44
CA VAL A 155 35.55 -14.07 19.95
C VAL A 155 34.02 -13.97 19.88
N ALA A 156 33.39 -13.83 21.04
CA ALA A 156 31.95 -13.62 21.13
C ALA A 156 31.60 -12.17 20.72
N LEU A 157 31.06 -12.00 19.52
CA LEU A 157 30.57 -10.71 19.03
C LEU A 157 29.07 -10.50 19.29
N VAL A 158 28.72 -9.25 19.54
CA VAL A 158 27.34 -8.76 19.58
C VAL A 158 27.08 -7.91 18.33
N ALA A 159 26.15 -8.35 17.48
CA ALA A 159 25.79 -7.63 16.27
C ALA A 159 24.65 -6.64 16.53
N TYR A 160 24.77 -5.44 15.95
CA TYR A 160 23.66 -4.51 15.80
C TYR A 160 23.45 -4.21 14.32
N HIS A 161 22.23 -4.47 13.84
CA HIS A 161 21.85 -4.21 12.46
C HIS A 161 20.90 -3.03 12.37
N LEU A 162 21.28 -2.02 11.59
CA LEU A 162 20.51 -0.81 11.34
C LEU A 162 20.05 -0.77 9.89
N ARG A 163 18.74 -0.77 9.69
CA ARG A 163 18.13 -0.65 8.37
C ARG A 163 17.94 0.82 8.00
N ARG A 164 18.80 1.36 7.14
CA ARG A 164 18.77 2.77 6.72
C ARG A 164 18.57 2.92 5.21
N GLY A 165 19.56 2.57 4.41
CA GLY A 165 19.63 2.55 2.94
C GLY A 165 18.50 3.26 2.19
N ASP A 166 17.73 2.49 1.43
CA ASP A 166 16.63 3.03 0.62
C ASP A 166 15.48 3.68 1.42
N ILE A 167 15.42 3.45 2.74
CA ILE A 167 14.43 4.07 3.64
C ILE A 167 14.83 5.51 3.99
N ILE A 168 16.11 5.85 4.00
CA ILE A 168 16.59 7.21 4.31
C ILE A 168 17.23 7.92 3.11
N ASP A 169 17.44 7.25 1.98
CA ASP A 169 17.94 7.86 0.77
C ASP A 169 16.89 8.85 0.18
N PRO A 170 17.19 10.15 0.09
CA PRO A 170 16.25 11.15 -0.42
C PRO A 170 15.86 10.94 -1.89
N ALA A 171 16.67 10.23 -2.69
CA ALA A 171 16.36 9.90 -4.08
C ALA A 171 15.52 8.62 -4.22
N ALA A 172 15.52 7.77 -3.19
CA ALA A 172 14.83 6.49 -3.23
C ALA A 172 13.33 6.64 -2.97
N ARG A 173 12.50 5.93 -3.75
CA ARG A 173 11.04 5.93 -3.54
C ARG A 173 10.62 5.46 -2.13
N PRO A 174 11.26 4.44 -1.52
CA PRO A 174 10.88 3.97 -0.19
C PRO A 174 11.00 5.04 0.92
N SER A 175 11.86 6.05 0.77
CA SER A 175 12.02 7.11 1.76
C SER A 175 10.82 8.07 1.86
N ASN A 176 9.87 8.00 0.94
CA ASN A 176 8.64 8.78 0.97
C ASN A 176 7.49 8.11 1.73
N VAL A 177 7.75 6.97 2.39
CA VAL A 177 6.80 6.23 3.23
C VAL A 177 7.44 5.94 4.59
N LEU A 178 6.62 5.83 5.63
CA LEU A 178 7.08 5.46 6.98
C LEU A 178 7.28 3.95 7.11
N TRP A 179 8.35 3.56 7.80
CA TRP A 179 8.71 2.16 8.04
C TRP A 179 8.88 1.84 9.53
N PRO A 180 7.85 2.04 10.38
CA PRO A 180 7.98 1.95 11.84
C PRO A 180 8.35 0.55 12.36
N THR A 181 8.19 -0.49 11.55
CA THR A 181 8.59 -1.87 11.92
C THR A 181 10.03 -2.21 11.51
N LYS A 182 10.65 -1.40 10.64
CA LYS A 182 12.00 -1.62 10.10
C LYS A 182 13.00 -0.54 10.54
N TYR A 183 12.56 0.71 10.63
CA TYR A 183 13.39 1.80 11.11
C TYR A 183 13.24 1.90 12.63
N ILE A 184 14.35 1.79 13.35
CA ILE A 184 14.42 2.01 14.79
C ILE A 184 15.27 3.27 15.06
N PRO A 185 14.81 4.21 15.91
CA PRO A 185 15.54 5.44 16.23
C PRO A 185 16.97 5.17 16.73
N ARG A 186 17.95 5.95 16.27
CA ARG A 186 19.35 5.84 16.70
C ARG A 186 19.50 5.85 18.22
N VAL A 187 18.77 6.73 18.91
CA VAL A 187 18.81 6.85 20.38
C VAL A 187 18.52 5.54 21.12
N PHE A 188 17.74 4.62 20.53
CA PHE A 188 17.46 3.31 21.15
C PHE A 188 18.67 2.39 21.07
N TYR A 189 19.39 2.42 19.94
CA TYR A 189 20.64 1.70 19.79
C TYR A 189 21.71 2.26 20.72
N GLU A 190 21.86 3.59 20.80
CA GLU A 190 22.86 4.23 21.67
C GLU A 190 22.65 3.86 23.15
N GLU A 191 21.40 3.94 23.63
CA GLU A 191 21.05 3.57 25.00
C GLU A 191 21.37 2.09 25.28
N HIS A 192 20.96 1.21 24.36
CA HIS A 192 21.16 -0.22 24.48
C HIS A 192 22.65 -0.62 24.40
N ILE A 193 23.42 -0.02 23.48
CA ILE A 193 24.87 -0.22 23.35
C ILE A 193 25.57 0.24 24.63
N GLY A 194 25.19 1.40 25.17
CA GLY A 194 25.70 1.91 26.44
C GLY A 194 25.51 0.91 27.57
N ARG A 195 24.31 0.31 27.70
CA ARG A 195 24.05 -0.75 28.68
C ARG A 195 24.94 -1.98 28.48
N VAL A 196 25.03 -2.50 27.24
CA VAL A 196 25.85 -3.69 26.96
C VAL A 196 27.32 -3.45 27.31
N LEU A 197 27.87 -2.30 26.92
CA LEU A 197 29.25 -1.92 27.21
C LEU A 197 29.52 -1.73 28.71
N ALA A 198 28.52 -1.30 29.48
CA ALA A 198 28.63 -1.13 30.93
C ALA A 198 28.51 -2.46 31.70
N GLN A 199 27.68 -3.39 31.21
CA GLN A 199 27.45 -4.70 31.84
C GLN A 199 28.55 -5.71 31.53
N ASP A 200 29.17 -5.61 30.35
CA ASP A 200 30.21 -6.51 29.89
C ASP A 200 31.43 -5.70 29.41
N PRO A 201 32.50 -5.61 30.22
CA PRO A 201 33.75 -4.93 29.87
C PRO A 201 34.47 -5.56 28.67
N ASP A 202 34.23 -6.84 28.38
CA ASP A 202 34.87 -7.58 27.28
C ASP A 202 34.01 -7.62 26.01
N ALA A 203 32.78 -7.10 26.08
CA ALA A 203 31.88 -7.02 24.94
C ALA A 203 32.54 -6.31 23.75
N ARG A 204 32.52 -6.98 22.59
CA ARG A 204 32.89 -6.43 21.30
C ARG A 204 31.65 -6.33 20.42
N ILE A 205 31.37 -5.12 19.97
CA ILE A 205 30.14 -4.80 19.25
C ILE A 205 30.47 -4.55 17.78
N VAL A 206 29.69 -5.15 16.88
CA VAL A 206 29.81 -4.94 15.44
C VAL A 206 28.55 -4.28 14.91
N ILE A 207 28.73 -3.18 14.18
CA ILE A 207 27.63 -2.42 13.57
C ILE A 207 27.52 -2.78 12.09
N PHE A 208 26.32 -3.16 11.68
CA PHE A 208 25.93 -3.45 10.30
C PHE A 208 24.94 -2.40 9.83
N SER A 209 25.31 -1.62 8.82
CA SER A 209 24.41 -0.66 8.18
C SER A 209 24.92 -0.27 6.80
N ASP A 210 23.99 0.16 5.96
CA ASP A 210 24.23 0.79 4.67
C ASP A 210 24.39 2.32 4.77
N ALA A 211 24.42 2.86 6.00
CA ALA A 211 24.58 4.29 6.28
C ALA A 211 25.91 4.59 7.00
N PRO A 212 26.97 5.03 6.29
CA PRO A 212 28.29 5.29 6.88
C PRO A 212 28.27 6.27 8.05
N HIS A 213 27.50 7.36 7.95
CA HIS A 213 27.39 8.36 9.02
C HIS A 213 26.81 7.79 10.34
N GLU A 214 25.91 6.80 10.27
CA GLU A 214 25.40 6.13 11.47
C GLU A 214 26.50 5.23 12.05
N ILE A 215 27.20 4.47 11.20
CA ILE A 215 28.32 3.63 11.62
C ILE A 215 29.37 4.46 12.37
N ASP A 216 29.77 5.59 11.81
CA ASP A 216 30.76 6.49 12.41
C ASP A 216 30.28 7.00 13.77
N ALA A 217 29.01 7.39 13.88
CA ALA A 217 28.41 7.85 15.14
C ALA A 217 28.44 6.76 16.23
N PHE A 218 28.15 5.50 15.89
CA PHE A 218 28.24 4.40 16.87
C PHE A 218 29.68 4.04 17.23
N CYS A 219 30.61 4.03 16.27
CA CYS A 219 32.01 3.74 16.53
C CYS A 219 32.66 4.81 17.42
N ALA A 220 32.16 6.06 17.37
CA ALA A 220 32.59 7.13 18.27
C ALA A 220 32.20 6.91 19.74
N LEU A 221 31.21 6.05 20.03
CA LEU A 221 30.79 5.77 21.42
C LEU A 221 31.85 5.03 22.23
N SER A 222 32.62 4.14 21.58
CA SER A 222 33.64 3.33 22.25
C SER A 222 34.55 2.66 21.21
N PRO A 223 35.86 2.52 21.47
CA PRO A 223 36.76 1.74 20.61
C PRO A 223 36.39 0.24 20.51
N ARG A 224 35.49 -0.24 21.39
CA ARG A 224 34.94 -1.60 21.35
C ARG A 224 33.78 -1.78 20.36
N VAL A 225 33.29 -0.69 19.77
CA VAL A 225 32.28 -0.69 18.72
C VAL A 225 33.01 -0.52 17.38
N ILE A 226 32.89 -1.52 16.51
CA ILE A 226 33.58 -1.54 15.22
C ILE A 226 32.59 -1.71 14.05
N PRO A 227 32.92 -1.19 12.85
CA PRO A 227 32.11 -1.42 11.67
C PRO A 227 32.30 -2.86 11.16
N ALA A 228 31.25 -3.45 10.57
CA ALA A 228 31.35 -4.75 9.90
C ALA A 228 32.42 -4.77 8.81
N ALA A 229 32.62 -3.66 8.09
CA ALA A 229 33.64 -3.52 7.05
C ALA A 229 35.06 -3.84 7.55
N ARG A 230 35.37 -3.58 8.82
CA ARG A 230 36.68 -3.91 9.42
C ARG A 230 36.96 -5.41 9.49
N LEU A 231 35.92 -6.25 9.47
CA LEU A 231 36.03 -7.71 9.53
C LEU A 231 36.04 -8.36 8.14
N ILE A 232 35.45 -7.69 7.16
CA ILE A 232 35.33 -8.19 5.79
C ILE A 232 36.57 -7.84 4.96
N ASP A 233 37.22 -6.71 5.29
CA ASP A 233 38.52 -6.20 4.82
C ASP A 233 39.00 -6.70 3.45
N ASP A 234 38.43 -6.10 2.40
CA ASP A 234 38.90 -6.20 1.01
C ASP A 234 38.28 -5.06 0.16
N GLU A 235 39.13 -4.26 -0.50
CA GLU A 235 38.70 -3.12 -1.33
C GLU A 235 38.10 -3.57 -2.68
N ASP A 236 38.42 -4.77 -3.14
CA ASP A 236 38.05 -5.27 -4.48
C ASP A 236 36.74 -6.07 -4.53
N LEU A 237 36.01 -6.16 -3.41
CA LEU A 237 34.73 -6.87 -3.34
C LEU A 237 33.63 -6.15 -4.12
N ALA A 238 32.96 -6.88 -5.00
CA ALA A 238 31.76 -6.41 -5.66
C ALA A 238 30.62 -6.16 -4.64
N PRO A 239 29.67 -5.25 -4.92
CA PRO A 239 28.58 -4.94 -3.99
C PRO A 239 27.79 -6.16 -3.50
N LEU A 240 27.48 -7.12 -4.39
CA LEU A 240 26.78 -8.35 -4.01
C LEU A 240 27.56 -9.21 -3.01
N GLN A 241 28.87 -9.28 -3.22
CA GLN A 241 29.79 -10.05 -2.38
C GLN A 241 29.86 -9.42 -1.00
N ARG A 242 29.98 -8.10 -0.93
CA ARG A 242 29.97 -7.34 0.32
C ARG A 242 28.68 -7.55 1.11
N ASP A 243 27.52 -7.40 0.47
CA ASP A 243 26.21 -7.63 1.10
C ASP A 243 26.09 -9.06 1.68
N PHE A 244 26.57 -10.07 0.94
CA PHE A 244 26.56 -11.45 1.42
C PHE A 244 27.53 -11.65 2.58
N LEU A 245 28.74 -11.10 2.51
CA LEU A 245 29.76 -11.24 3.55
C LEU A 245 29.37 -10.50 4.83
N GLU A 246 28.63 -9.39 4.75
CA GLU A 246 28.00 -8.75 5.91
C GLU A 246 26.96 -9.66 6.57
N LEU A 247 26.08 -10.29 5.76
CA LEU A 247 25.09 -11.23 6.27
C LEU A 247 25.76 -12.43 6.95
N TYR A 248 26.79 -12.97 6.30
CA TYR A 248 27.57 -14.09 6.80
C TYR A 248 28.31 -13.73 8.09
N THR A 249 28.98 -12.57 8.15
CA THR A 249 29.65 -12.09 9.37
C THR A 249 28.66 -11.92 10.52
N MET A 250 27.47 -11.36 10.25
CA MET A 250 26.41 -11.24 11.24
C MET A 250 25.94 -12.61 11.75
N SER A 251 25.90 -13.63 10.89
CA SER A 251 25.53 -15.00 11.29
C SER A 251 26.51 -15.64 12.27
N LEU A 252 27.75 -15.18 12.31
CA LEU A 252 28.76 -15.66 13.25
C LEU A 252 28.62 -15.00 14.64
N CYS A 253 27.72 -14.03 14.80
CA CYS A 253 27.51 -13.33 16.06
C CYS A 253 26.51 -14.08 16.97
N LYS A 254 26.86 -14.22 18.26
CA LYS A 254 26.02 -14.95 19.25
C LYS A 254 24.69 -14.27 19.54
N ARG A 255 24.62 -12.95 19.41
CA ARG A 255 23.42 -12.15 19.63
C ARG A 255 23.30 -11.11 18.53
N ILE A 256 22.10 -10.98 17.97
CA ILE A 256 21.81 -10.03 16.89
C ILE A 256 20.69 -9.09 17.34
N PHE A 257 21.01 -7.84 17.60
CA PHE A 257 20.05 -6.79 17.91
C PHE A 257 19.65 -6.06 16.63
N ALA A 258 18.38 -6.16 16.23
CA ALA A 258 17.92 -5.63 14.94
C ALA A 258 16.41 -5.29 14.96
N PRO A 259 15.90 -4.60 13.93
CA PRO A 259 14.47 -4.43 13.76
C PRO A 259 13.76 -5.78 13.63
N GLY A 260 12.57 -5.90 14.24
CA GLY A 260 11.77 -7.11 14.21
C GLY A 260 11.21 -7.48 12.82
N ALA A 261 11.43 -6.68 11.78
CA ALA A 261 10.89 -6.89 10.42
C ALA A 261 11.94 -7.03 9.29
N SER A 262 13.16 -7.49 9.59
CA SER A 262 14.25 -7.59 8.60
C SER A 262 14.55 -9.04 8.18
N ALA A 263 14.45 -9.32 6.87
CA ALA A 263 14.83 -10.63 6.31
C ALA A 263 16.34 -10.88 6.40
N PHE A 264 17.16 -9.83 6.30
CA PHE A 264 18.62 -9.93 6.34
C PHE A 264 19.14 -10.45 7.69
N SER A 265 18.75 -9.80 8.79
CA SER A 265 19.17 -10.25 10.13
C SER A 265 18.47 -11.52 10.58
N ARG A 266 17.24 -11.79 10.11
CA ARG A 266 16.59 -13.09 10.34
C ARG A 266 17.34 -14.23 9.68
N LEU A 267 17.73 -14.06 8.43
CA LEU A 267 18.52 -15.08 7.74
C LEU A 267 19.86 -15.28 8.44
N ALA A 268 20.56 -14.21 8.82
CA ALA A 268 21.80 -14.31 9.59
C ALA A 268 21.60 -15.08 10.90
N ALA A 269 20.52 -14.80 11.65
CA ALA A 269 20.19 -15.51 12.87
C ALA A 269 19.90 -17.00 12.63
N LEU A 270 19.17 -17.34 11.57
CA LEU A 270 18.92 -18.74 11.18
C LEU A 270 20.23 -19.47 10.86
N LEU A 271 21.11 -18.85 10.06
CA LEU A 271 22.41 -19.42 9.70
C LEU A 271 23.35 -19.59 10.91
N GLY A 272 23.28 -18.66 11.86
CA GLY A 272 24.09 -18.64 13.06
C GLY A 272 23.57 -19.47 14.23
N ASN A 273 22.41 -20.12 14.08
CA ASN A 273 21.63 -20.67 15.19
C ASN A 273 21.50 -19.67 16.37
N SER A 274 21.27 -18.41 16.01
CA SER A 274 21.18 -17.25 16.90
C SER A 274 19.75 -16.70 16.88
N GLN A 275 19.47 -15.74 17.74
CA GLN A 275 18.17 -15.08 17.81
C GLN A 275 18.30 -13.60 17.45
N VAL A 276 17.36 -13.11 16.64
CA VAL A 276 17.15 -11.67 16.48
C VAL A 276 16.39 -11.17 17.69
N ILE A 277 17.02 -10.29 18.47
CA ILE A 277 16.42 -9.63 19.62
C ILE A 277 15.97 -8.23 19.18
N PRO A 278 14.65 -7.94 19.15
CA PRO A 278 14.18 -6.60 18.86
C PRO A 278 14.61 -5.63 19.97
N ILE A 279 15.38 -4.60 19.62
CA ILE A 279 15.90 -3.62 20.60
C ILE A 279 14.77 -2.95 21.37
N THR A 280 13.67 -2.63 20.70
CA THR A 280 12.48 -2.03 21.32
C THR A 280 11.83 -2.92 22.38
N SER A 281 12.08 -4.24 22.35
CA SER A 281 11.62 -5.21 23.34
C SER A 281 12.64 -5.47 24.45
N ASP A 282 13.94 -5.27 24.20
CA ASP A 282 15.02 -5.49 25.19
C ASP A 282 15.30 -4.25 26.05
N LEU A 283 14.90 -3.06 25.60
CA LEU A 283 14.95 -1.84 26.40
C LEU A 283 13.93 -1.88 27.55
N THR A 284 14.38 -1.51 28.75
CA THR A 284 13.49 -1.23 29.88
C THR A 284 12.64 0.01 29.62
N ALA A 285 11.54 0.16 30.37
CA ALA A 285 10.68 1.34 30.26
C ALA A 285 11.45 2.64 30.56
N GLN A 286 12.38 2.62 31.51
CA GLN A 286 13.19 3.77 31.89
C GLN A 286 14.20 4.16 30.80
N GLU A 287 14.91 3.18 30.23
CA GLU A 287 15.84 3.42 29.11
C GLU A 287 15.09 3.95 27.88
N ARG A 288 13.93 3.38 27.57
CA ARG A 288 13.09 3.85 26.46
C ARG A 288 12.62 5.28 26.68
N GLU A 289 12.19 5.63 27.90
CA GLU A 289 11.81 7.00 28.24
C GLU A 289 13.00 7.97 28.12
N HIS A 290 14.18 7.60 28.63
CA HIS A 290 15.39 8.41 28.52
C HIS A 290 15.77 8.66 27.05
N ALA A 291 15.76 7.61 26.23
CA ALA A 291 16.05 7.72 24.80
C ALA A 291 15.01 8.58 24.05
N LEU A 292 13.71 8.45 24.36
CA LEU A 292 12.65 9.25 23.73
C LEU A 292 12.70 10.74 24.14
N ASN A 293 13.11 11.05 25.37
CA ASN A 293 13.36 12.43 25.78
C ASN A 293 14.53 13.03 24.98
N ARG A 294 15.62 12.28 24.82
CA ARG A 294 16.75 12.70 23.97
C ARG A 294 16.34 12.87 22.50
N LEU A 295 15.54 11.96 21.95
CA LEU A 295 15.01 12.07 20.60
C LEU A 295 14.14 13.31 20.41
N THR A 296 13.28 13.61 21.39
CA THR A 296 12.43 14.81 21.38
C THR A 296 13.30 16.07 21.29
N GLN A 297 14.36 16.14 22.10
CA GLN A 297 15.30 17.26 22.06
C GLN A 297 16.03 17.35 20.72
N GLN A 298 16.51 16.23 20.17
CA GLN A 298 17.21 16.20 18.88
C GLN A 298 16.31 16.65 17.73
N LEU A 299 15.07 16.18 17.68
CA LEU A 299 14.12 16.58 16.64
C LEU A 299 13.79 18.08 16.74
N ASP A 300 13.61 18.61 17.96
CA ASP A 300 13.32 20.03 18.11
C ASP A 300 14.55 20.92 17.84
N GLN A 301 15.69 20.60 18.44
CA GLN A 301 16.80 21.56 18.58
C GLN A 301 18.00 21.27 17.69
N SER A 302 18.19 20.02 17.25
CA SER A 302 19.40 19.58 16.56
C SER A 302 19.08 18.69 15.34
N PRO A 303 18.26 19.14 14.38
CA PRO A 303 17.87 18.33 13.22
C PRO A 303 19.05 17.92 12.32
N GLU A 304 20.19 18.59 12.41
CA GLU A 304 21.42 18.29 11.68
C GLU A 304 22.10 16.97 12.11
N VAL A 305 21.70 16.39 13.25
CA VAL A 305 22.20 15.09 13.70
C VAL A 305 21.66 13.91 12.89
N PHE A 306 20.66 14.15 12.04
CA PHE A 306 20.08 13.16 11.13
C PHE A 306 20.68 13.32 9.73
N ALA A 307 20.71 12.25 8.94
CA ALA A 307 21.24 12.26 7.57
C ALA A 307 20.54 13.27 6.64
N GLY A 308 19.29 13.59 6.98
CA GLY A 308 18.41 14.48 6.24
C GLY A 308 16.96 14.25 6.64
N ASP A 309 16.04 14.89 5.92
CA ASP A 309 14.61 14.84 6.24
C ASP A 309 14.03 13.41 6.22
N ALA A 310 14.51 12.56 5.31
CA ALA A 310 14.07 11.18 5.22
C ALA A 310 14.39 10.39 6.50
N ASP A 311 15.63 10.51 7.00
CA ASP A 311 16.06 9.89 8.26
C ASP A 311 15.32 10.48 9.46
N LEU A 312 15.30 11.81 9.56
CA LEU A 312 14.61 12.54 10.62
C LEU A 312 13.14 12.11 10.75
N GLY A 313 12.39 12.11 9.65
CA GLY A 313 10.95 11.87 9.71
C GLY A 313 10.54 10.43 10.03
N GLN A 314 11.41 9.43 9.85
CA GLN A 314 11.13 8.07 10.31
C GLN A 314 10.99 7.97 11.84
N ASN A 315 11.45 8.99 12.57
CA ASN A 315 11.34 9.08 14.02
C ASN A 315 10.00 9.65 14.52
N PHE A 316 9.22 10.30 13.64
CA PHE A 316 7.96 10.94 14.04
C PHE A 316 6.91 9.98 14.65
N PRO A 317 6.74 8.72 14.18
CA PRO A 317 5.80 7.80 14.81
C PRO A 317 6.09 7.53 16.28
N GLU A 318 7.35 7.34 16.66
CA GLU A 318 7.77 7.13 18.05
C GLU A 318 7.58 8.42 18.89
N LEU A 319 7.91 9.60 18.32
CA LEU A 319 7.66 10.89 18.96
C LEU A 319 6.17 11.10 19.27
N ILE A 320 5.29 10.82 18.29
CA ILE A 320 3.83 10.95 18.44
C ILE A 320 3.34 9.96 19.50
N ALA A 321 3.75 8.69 19.42
CA ALA A 321 3.34 7.67 20.39
C ALA A 321 3.76 8.04 21.82
N PHE A 322 5.00 8.52 21.99
CA PHE A 322 5.54 8.95 23.28
C PHE A 322 4.73 10.09 23.91
N HIS A 323 4.51 11.17 23.17
CA HIS A 323 3.78 12.32 23.69
C HIS A 323 2.28 12.07 23.85
N ASN A 324 1.67 11.18 23.05
CA ASN A 324 0.31 10.72 23.27
C ASN A 324 0.17 9.98 24.60
N ALA A 325 1.08 9.04 24.89
CA ALA A 325 1.08 8.30 26.15
C ALA A 325 1.24 9.21 27.38
N ARG A 326 1.99 10.31 27.23
CA ARG A 326 2.19 11.34 28.26
C ARG A 326 1.11 12.41 28.32
N LYS A 327 0.09 12.34 27.46
CA LYS A 327 -0.95 13.37 27.33
C LYS A 327 -0.40 14.77 26.99
N THR A 328 0.72 14.82 26.26
CA THR A 328 1.33 16.06 25.74
C THR A 328 1.41 16.09 24.20
N PRO A 329 0.35 15.71 23.45
CA PRO A 329 0.40 15.60 21.98
C PRO A 329 0.78 16.91 21.27
N HIS A 330 0.55 18.05 21.92
CA HIS A 330 0.92 19.36 21.41
C HIS A 330 2.43 19.52 21.16
N VAL A 331 3.29 18.83 21.92
CA VAL A 331 4.75 18.86 21.73
C VAL A 331 5.14 18.20 20.41
N ALA A 332 4.68 16.97 20.18
CA ALA A 332 4.93 16.27 18.91
C ALA A 332 4.40 17.08 17.73
N ARG A 333 3.17 17.59 17.83
CA ARG A 333 2.57 18.43 16.78
C ARG A 333 3.40 19.68 16.49
N ALA A 334 3.88 20.39 17.51
CA ALA A 334 4.70 21.59 17.34
C ALA A 334 6.03 21.27 16.62
N ILE A 335 6.68 20.16 16.96
CA ILE A 335 7.92 19.71 16.30
C ILE A 335 7.65 19.36 14.83
N LEU A 336 6.58 18.60 14.55
CA LEU A 336 6.19 18.27 13.17
C LEU A 336 5.88 19.54 12.37
N GLN A 337 5.15 20.50 12.96
CA GLN A 337 4.80 21.76 12.32
C GLN A 337 6.06 22.58 11.98
N LYS A 338 6.98 22.70 12.93
CA LYS A 338 8.28 23.38 12.74
C LYS A 338 9.05 22.79 11.55
N HIS A 339 9.06 21.48 11.40
CA HIS A 339 9.71 20.84 10.25
C HIS A 339 8.90 21.00 8.95
N HIS A 340 7.57 20.93 8.99
CA HIS A 340 6.77 21.23 7.82
C HIS A 340 7.10 22.64 7.28
N ASP A 341 7.15 23.63 8.17
CA ASP A 341 7.37 25.04 7.86
C ASP A 341 8.80 25.32 7.39
N ARG A 342 9.81 24.59 7.90
CA ARG A 342 11.20 24.70 7.40
C ARG A 342 11.39 24.13 5.98
N GLY A 343 10.37 23.51 5.40
CA GLY A 343 10.45 22.92 4.07
C GLY A 343 10.75 21.42 4.05
N PHE A 344 10.37 20.67 5.09
CA PHE A 344 10.54 19.21 5.13
C PHE A 344 10.01 18.52 3.86
N ARG A 345 10.82 17.64 3.25
CA ARG A 345 10.60 17.16 1.88
C ARG A 345 9.69 15.94 1.76
N GLN A 346 9.63 15.06 2.76
CA GLN A 346 8.94 13.79 2.62
C GLN A 346 7.45 13.94 2.84
N SER A 347 6.69 13.29 1.96
CA SER A 347 5.26 13.56 1.82
C SER A 347 4.40 13.13 3.02
N TYR A 348 4.84 12.13 3.79
CA TYR A 348 4.11 11.60 4.95
C TYR A 348 3.93 12.61 6.09
N ILE A 349 4.69 13.71 6.14
CA ILE A 349 4.53 14.72 7.19
C ILE A 349 3.13 15.34 7.18
N HIS A 350 2.54 15.50 5.99
CA HIS A 350 1.20 16.07 5.84
C HIS A 350 0.13 15.13 6.42
N ASP A 351 0.23 13.81 6.21
CA ASP A 351 -0.68 12.83 6.80
C ASP A 351 -0.58 12.86 8.34
N LEU A 352 0.65 12.80 8.86
CA LEU A 352 0.89 12.85 10.30
C LEU A 352 0.34 14.14 10.93
N LEU A 353 0.60 15.30 10.32
CA LEU A 353 0.08 16.59 10.81
C LEU A 353 -1.43 16.67 10.71
N ALA A 354 -2.04 16.25 9.60
CA ALA A 354 -3.49 16.27 9.44
C ALA A 354 -4.18 15.42 10.51
N GLU A 355 -3.62 14.24 10.82
CA GLU A 355 -4.08 13.42 11.94
C GLU A 355 -3.91 14.14 13.29
N GLN A 356 -2.77 14.78 13.55
CA GLN A 356 -2.57 15.53 14.80
C GLN A 356 -3.55 16.71 14.94
N HIS A 357 -3.84 17.44 13.87
CA HIS A 357 -4.83 18.53 13.89
C HIS A 357 -6.25 18.01 14.14
N PHE A 358 -6.63 16.87 13.53
CA PHE A 358 -7.89 16.20 13.85
C PHE A 358 -7.99 15.89 15.34
N TRP A 359 -6.98 15.25 15.93
CA TRP A 359 -7.01 14.91 17.36
C TRP A 359 -6.94 16.13 18.29
N ALA A 360 -6.37 17.24 17.83
CA ALA A 360 -6.36 18.49 18.58
C ALA A 360 -7.64 19.32 18.47
N GLY A 361 -8.52 19.03 17.50
CA GLY A 361 -9.74 19.80 17.27
C GLY A 361 -9.48 21.10 16.52
N ASP A 362 -8.49 21.08 15.63
CA ASP A 362 -8.07 22.23 14.86
C ASP A 362 -8.42 21.99 13.38
N SER A 363 -9.72 22.08 13.05
CA SER A 363 -10.19 21.84 11.68
C SER A 363 -9.63 22.85 10.69
N GLU A 364 -9.42 24.10 11.12
CA GLU A 364 -8.87 25.15 10.25
C GLU A 364 -7.43 24.83 9.86
N ALA A 365 -6.58 24.40 10.80
CA ALA A 365 -5.23 23.96 10.46
C ALA A 365 -5.24 22.71 9.56
N ALA A 366 -6.12 21.74 9.81
CA ALA A 366 -6.24 20.56 8.94
C ALA A 366 -6.66 20.93 7.51
N LEU A 367 -7.60 21.87 7.35
CA LEU A 367 -8.05 22.37 6.03
C LEU A 367 -7.00 23.25 5.35
N ASN A 368 -6.24 24.05 6.11
CA ASN A 368 -5.10 24.82 5.58
C ASN A 368 -4.00 23.89 5.07
N LEU A 369 -3.71 22.81 5.79
CA LEU A 369 -2.76 21.79 5.35
C LEU A 369 -3.22 21.07 4.08
N ALA A 370 -4.52 20.74 3.96
CA ALA A 370 -5.06 20.20 2.71
C ALA A 370 -4.94 21.19 1.54
N ARG A 371 -5.13 22.50 1.78
CA ARG A 371 -4.96 23.56 0.78
C ARG A 371 -3.49 23.74 0.35
N SER A 372 -2.53 23.59 1.26
CA SER A 372 -1.10 23.75 0.96
C SER A 372 -0.56 22.68 0.00
N LEU A 373 -1.27 21.55 -0.15
CA LEU A 373 -0.94 20.51 -1.15
C LEU A 373 -0.94 21.04 -2.59
N LYS A 374 -1.56 22.20 -2.85
CA LYS A 374 -1.46 22.89 -4.15
C LYS A 374 -0.03 23.35 -4.46
N GLU A 375 0.68 23.78 -3.44
CA GLU A 375 2.05 24.28 -3.54
C GLU A 375 3.05 23.12 -3.36
N ARG A 376 2.72 22.16 -2.48
CA ARG A 376 3.61 21.07 -2.06
C ARG A 376 2.86 19.72 -2.05
N PRO A 377 2.55 19.12 -3.21
CA PRO A 377 1.74 17.91 -3.25
C PRO A 377 2.50 16.68 -2.78
N ILE A 378 1.73 15.69 -2.31
CA ILE A 378 2.26 14.37 -1.95
C ILE A 378 2.47 13.55 -3.22
N LEU A 379 3.57 12.80 -3.25
CA LEU A 379 3.96 11.98 -4.41
C LEU A 379 3.02 10.80 -4.68
N THR A 380 2.19 10.41 -3.71
CA THR A 380 1.30 9.25 -3.81
C THR A 380 -0.17 9.64 -3.64
N ASP A 381 -1.05 9.00 -4.40
CA ASP A 381 -2.50 9.23 -4.28
C ASP A 381 -3.01 8.78 -2.89
N LEU A 382 -2.40 7.74 -2.30
CA LEU A 382 -2.69 7.29 -0.94
C LEU A 382 -2.44 8.39 0.10
N GLY A 383 -1.25 9.01 0.08
CA GLY A 383 -0.92 10.07 1.03
C GLY A 383 -1.81 11.30 0.86
N ASN A 384 -2.11 11.70 -0.38
CA ASN A 384 -3.10 12.76 -0.63
C ASN A 384 -4.47 12.39 -0.04
N ALA A 385 -4.96 11.18 -0.33
CA ALA A 385 -6.25 10.73 0.15
C ALA A 385 -6.35 10.71 1.68
N GLN A 386 -5.25 10.36 2.38
CA GLN A 386 -5.19 10.38 3.84
C GLN A 386 -5.32 11.81 4.38
N VAL A 387 -4.58 12.78 3.84
CA VAL A 387 -4.69 14.19 4.28
C VAL A 387 -6.09 14.72 4.08
N TYR A 388 -6.69 14.50 2.90
CA TYR A 388 -8.07 14.91 2.64
C TYR A 388 -9.06 14.22 3.59
N ALA A 389 -8.91 12.92 3.85
CA ALA A 389 -9.78 12.21 4.78
C ALA A 389 -9.67 12.78 6.22
N TRP A 390 -8.47 13.09 6.70
CA TRP A 390 -8.28 13.70 8.02
C TRP A 390 -8.86 15.11 8.10
N ALA A 391 -8.58 15.94 7.10
CA ALA A 391 -9.14 17.30 7.01
C ALA A 391 -10.68 17.27 6.96
N GLY A 392 -11.25 16.33 6.21
CA GLY A 392 -12.69 16.12 6.15
C GLY A 392 -13.29 15.65 7.47
N LEU A 393 -12.61 14.75 8.20
CA LEU A 393 -13.04 14.34 9.54
C LEU A 393 -12.96 15.47 10.56
N ALA A 394 -11.94 16.32 10.47
CA ALA A 394 -11.80 17.49 11.34
C ALA A 394 -12.91 18.53 11.04
N ALA A 395 -13.16 18.81 9.75
CA ALA A 395 -14.26 19.65 9.32
C ALA A 395 -15.62 19.09 9.76
N LEU A 396 -15.84 17.78 9.63
CA LEU A 396 -17.06 17.13 10.09
C LEU A 396 -17.25 17.26 11.60
N ALA A 397 -16.18 17.04 12.38
CA ALA A 397 -16.21 17.21 13.83
C ALA A 397 -16.64 18.64 14.23
N ASP A 398 -16.25 19.66 13.47
CA ASP A 398 -16.61 21.05 13.70
C ASP A 398 -17.89 21.49 12.94
N ASN A 399 -18.70 20.53 12.47
CA ASN A 399 -19.96 20.76 11.75
C ASN A 399 -19.83 21.56 10.43
N ARG A 400 -18.64 21.55 9.81
CA ARG A 400 -18.36 22.14 8.49
C ARG A 400 -18.65 21.14 7.38
N THR A 401 -19.93 20.80 7.21
CA THR A 401 -20.39 19.68 6.39
C THR A 401 -20.10 19.86 4.90
N LYS A 402 -20.09 21.09 4.36
CA LYS A 402 -19.71 21.36 2.96
C LYS A 402 -18.25 21.01 2.70
N GLU A 403 -17.34 21.51 3.53
CA GLU A 403 -15.92 21.19 3.44
C GLU A 403 -15.67 19.71 3.66
N ALA A 404 -16.29 19.10 4.68
CA ALA A 404 -16.18 17.67 4.95
C ALA A 404 -16.61 16.82 3.75
N THR A 405 -17.72 17.18 3.10
CA THR A 405 -18.24 16.50 1.90
C THR A 405 -17.25 16.61 0.73
N ARG A 406 -16.75 17.81 0.45
CA ARG A 406 -15.73 18.03 -0.59
C ARG A 406 -14.48 17.19 -0.34
N MET A 407 -13.94 17.23 0.88
CA MET A 407 -12.76 16.45 1.25
C MET A 407 -13.01 14.94 1.10
N ALA A 408 -14.21 14.45 1.45
CA ALA A 408 -14.59 13.05 1.31
C ALA A 408 -14.57 12.58 -0.15
N HIS A 409 -15.14 13.38 -1.07
CA HIS A 409 -15.12 13.08 -2.51
C HIS A 409 -13.70 13.02 -3.07
N ILE A 410 -12.83 13.94 -2.65
CA ILE A 410 -11.44 13.95 -3.09
C ILE A 410 -10.71 12.72 -2.57
N ALA A 411 -10.82 12.42 -1.27
CA ALA A 411 -10.18 11.26 -0.65
C ALA A 411 -10.63 9.94 -1.28
N GLN A 412 -11.93 9.80 -1.50
CA GLN A 412 -12.53 8.61 -2.11
C GLN A 412 -12.17 8.49 -3.60
N TRP A 413 -12.03 9.61 -4.32
CA TRP A 413 -11.62 9.57 -5.73
C TRP A 413 -10.17 9.10 -5.88
N LEU A 414 -9.27 9.62 -5.04
CA LEU A 414 -7.85 9.25 -5.01
C LEU A 414 -7.65 7.81 -4.57
N GLN A 415 -8.27 7.41 -3.46
CA GLN A 415 -8.12 6.08 -2.87
C GLN A 415 -9.48 5.55 -2.36
N PRO A 416 -10.30 4.95 -3.23
CA PRO A 416 -11.67 4.52 -2.88
C PRO A 416 -11.72 3.47 -1.78
N ASN A 417 -10.69 2.64 -1.66
CA ASN A 417 -10.60 1.63 -0.62
C ASN A 417 -9.95 2.11 0.68
N LEU A 418 -9.66 3.41 0.82
CA LEU A 418 -9.04 3.98 2.02
C LEU A 418 -10.00 3.84 3.22
N PRO A 419 -9.65 3.07 4.28
CA PRO A 419 -10.57 2.80 5.37
C PRO A 419 -11.06 4.06 6.11
N ILE A 420 -10.20 5.08 6.25
CA ILE A 420 -10.57 6.31 6.94
C ILE A 420 -11.54 7.17 6.13
N ALA A 421 -11.43 7.19 4.80
CA ALA A 421 -12.41 7.87 3.94
C ALA A 421 -13.82 7.27 4.11
N ARG A 422 -13.92 5.97 4.39
CA ARG A 422 -15.21 5.31 4.67
C ARG A 422 -15.83 5.75 5.98
N ILE A 423 -15.01 6.02 6.99
CA ILE A 423 -15.49 6.54 8.27
C ILE A 423 -16.03 7.95 8.06
N LEU A 424 -15.35 8.77 7.25
CA LEU A 424 -15.80 10.11 6.88
C LEU A 424 -17.15 10.06 6.15
N ILE A 425 -17.28 9.24 5.10
CA ILE A 425 -18.55 9.07 4.37
C ILE A 425 -19.65 8.57 5.30
N GLY A 426 -19.35 7.58 6.15
CA GLY A 426 -20.27 7.11 7.18
C GLY A 426 -20.72 8.20 8.15
N GLY A 427 -19.78 9.03 8.60
CA GLY A 427 -20.04 10.19 9.43
C GLY A 427 -20.94 11.21 8.74
N LEU A 428 -20.72 11.49 7.45
CA LEU A 428 -21.56 12.39 6.64
C LEU A 428 -22.99 11.88 6.50
N VAL A 429 -23.16 10.57 6.22
CA VAL A 429 -24.49 9.94 6.20
C VAL A 429 -25.17 10.03 7.57
N GLY A 430 -24.42 9.78 8.66
CA GLY A 430 -24.91 9.93 10.04
C GLY A 430 -25.28 11.37 10.40
N ALA A 431 -24.56 12.36 9.86
CA ALA A 431 -24.83 13.78 10.02
C ALA A 431 -26.01 14.27 9.14
N LYS A 432 -26.60 13.40 8.32
CA LYS A 432 -27.72 13.70 7.42
C LYS A 432 -27.44 14.88 6.50
N VAL A 433 -26.22 14.95 5.95
CA VAL A 433 -25.93 15.90 4.87
C VAL A 433 -26.88 15.69 3.69
N ASP A 434 -27.11 16.73 2.90
CA ASP A 434 -27.98 16.66 1.72
C ASP A 434 -27.56 15.46 0.84
N PRO A 435 -28.46 14.47 0.63
CA PRO A 435 -28.17 13.32 -0.22
C PRO A 435 -27.74 13.69 -1.63
N ALA A 436 -28.14 14.86 -2.14
CA ALA A 436 -27.72 15.37 -3.45
C ALA A 436 -26.21 15.65 -3.54
N CYS A 437 -25.54 15.78 -2.40
CA CYS A 437 -24.10 15.99 -2.30
C CYS A 437 -23.31 14.69 -2.11
N LEU A 438 -23.95 13.52 -2.04
CA LEU A 438 -23.29 12.22 -1.87
C LEU A 438 -23.57 11.29 -3.05
N TYR A 439 -22.76 10.25 -3.20
CA TYR A 439 -23.11 9.16 -4.11
C TYR A 439 -24.39 8.48 -3.59
N PRO A 440 -25.46 8.35 -4.41
CA PRO A 440 -26.71 7.77 -3.92
C PRO A 440 -26.52 6.33 -3.48
N VAL A 441 -27.01 6.02 -2.29
CA VAL A 441 -27.05 4.69 -1.69
C VAL A 441 -28.43 4.50 -1.07
N ALA A 442 -29.01 3.31 -1.24
CA ALA A 442 -30.29 2.99 -0.63
C ALA A 442 -30.16 3.01 0.90
N PRO A 443 -31.00 3.77 1.64
CA PRO A 443 -30.95 3.83 3.11
C PRO A 443 -31.02 2.44 3.78
N GLU A 444 -31.74 1.50 3.17
CA GLU A 444 -31.88 0.11 3.61
C GLU A 444 -30.55 -0.67 3.56
N LEU A 445 -29.60 -0.20 2.75
CA LEU A 445 -28.26 -0.76 2.62
C LEU A 445 -27.23 -0.05 3.51
N VAL A 446 -27.64 0.93 4.32
CA VAL A 446 -26.76 1.57 5.31
C VAL A 446 -26.92 0.86 6.65
N LEU A 447 -25.81 0.38 7.21
CA LEU A 447 -25.81 -0.32 8.50
C LEU A 447 -25.34 0.60 9.62
N LEU A 448 -25.91 0.46 10.81
CA LEU A 448 -25.34 1.05 12.01
C LEU A 448 -24.47 0.01 12.71
N LYS A 449 -23.16 0.27 12.81
CA LYS A 449 -22.21 -0.65 13.47
C LYS A 449 -21.21 0.09 14.35
N ARG A 450 -20.80 -0.58 15.44
CA ARG A 450 -19.57 -0.22 16.16
C ARG A 450 -18.38 -0.78 15.39
N SER A 451 -17.33 0.02 15.26
CA SER A 451 -16.08 -0.51 14.70
C SER A 451 -15.39 -1.39 15.73
N MET A 452 -14.92 -2.57 15.29
CA MET A 452 -14.07 -3.45 16.10
C MET A 452 -12.60 -2.99 16.08
N VAL A 453 -12.24 -2.06 15.20
CA VAL A 453 -10.90 -1.48 15.12
C VAL A 453 -10.83 -0.30 16.08
N ALA A 454 -10.00 -0.41 17.13
CA ALA A 454 -9.90 0.58 18.20
C ALA A 454 -9.70 2.02 17.70
N ARG A 455 -8.81 2.22 16.71
CA ARG A 455 -8.57 3.52 16.08
C ARG A 455 -9.85 4.14 15.50
N PHE A 456 -10.66 3.34 14.82
CA PHE A 456 -11.91 3.80 14.20
C PHE A 456 -13.01 4.04 15.22
N ALA A 457 -13.04 3.26 16.30
CA ALA A 457 -13.93 3.50 17.43
C ALA A 457 -13.61 4.85 18.11
N ALA A 458 -12.33 5.19 18.27
CA ALA A 458 -11.90 6.48 18.83
C ALA A 458 -12.29 7.67 17.92
N ILE A 459 -12.17 7.52 16.60
CA ILE A 459 -12.65 8.53 15.64
C ILE A 459 -14.16 8.72 15.79
N ALA A 460 -14.92 7.63 15.83
CA ALA A 460 -16.38 7.68 15.99
C ALA A 460 -16.80 8.34 17.32
N GLU A 461 -16.10 8.05 18.41
CA GLU A 461 -16.34 8.66 19.71
C GLU A 461 -16.11 10.17 19.67
N ARG A 462 -15.03 10.62 19.03
CA ARG A 462 -14.77 12.05 18.85
C ARG A 462 -15.88 12.73 18.05
N LEU A 463 -16.28 12.15 16.92
CA LEU A 463 -17.39 12.67 16.11
C LEU A 463 -18.72 12.70 16.88
N SER A 464 -18.94 11.76 17.81
CA SER A 464 -20.14 11.74 18.66
C SER A 464 -20.13 12.78 19.79
N ASN A 465 -18.94 13.24 20.19
CA ASN A 465 -18.76 14.20 21.28
C ASN A 465 -18.82 15.65 20.81
N SER A 466 -18.61 15.92 19.52
CA SER A 466 -19.01 17.19 18.95
C SER A 466 -20.52 17.19 18.77
N ASP A 467 -21.20 18.32 19.02
CA ASP A 467 -22.66 18.52 18.90
C ASP A 467 -23.24 18.24 17.48
N THR A 468 -22.47 17.59 16.61
CA THR A 468 -22.95 17.00 15.38
C THR A 468 -24.05 15.98 15.70
N THR A 469 -25.17 16.08 14.99
CA THR A 469 -26.38 15.26 15.16
C THR A 469 -26.20 13.78 14.80
N VAL A 470 -24.97 13.24 14.90
CA VAL A 470 -24.61 11.83 14.69
C VAL A 470 -25.20 11.02 15.85
N SER A 471 -26.47 10.63 15.71
CA SER A 471 -27.28 10.05 16.76
C SER A 471 -26.69 8.75 17.35
N ASN A 472 -26.74 8.64 18.68
CA ASN A 472 -26.49 7.49 19.54
C ASN A 472 -25.05 6.91 19.61
N ARG A 473 -24.29 7.43 20.58
CA ARG A 473 -23.20 6.81 21.36
C ARG A 473 -22.42 5.68 20.63
N ARG A 474 -21.36 6.08 19.90
CA ARG A 474 -20.28 5.22 19.35
C ARG A 474 -20.65 4.32 18.15
N MET A 475 -21.79 4.53 17.51
CA MET A 475 -22.15 3.82 16.27
C MET A 475 -21.91 4.71 15.05
N LEU A 476 -21.37 4.14 13.98
CA LEU A 476 -21.23 4.82 12.69
C LEU A 476 -22.24 4.24 11.71
N SER A 477 -22.85 5.12 10.90
CA SER A 477 -23.44 4.70 9.65
C SER A 477 -22.31 4.14 8.78
N PHE A 478 -22.51 2.92 8.30
CA PHE A 478 -21.52 2.14 7.60
C PHE A 478 -22.15 1.68 6.31
N ILE A 479 -21.57 2.11 5.18
CA ILE A 479 -21.91 1.62 3.85
C ILE A 479 -21.09 0.35 3.63
N PRO A 480 -21.71 -0.85 3.58
CA PRO A 480 -20.92 -2.08 3.53
C PRO A 480 -20.08 -2.20 2.26
N PHE A 481 -18.82 -2.58 2.46
CA PHE A 481 -17.88 -3.05 1.43
C PHE A 481 -18.01 -2.38 0.06
N GLU A 482 -17.81 -1.06 0.03
CA GLU A 482 -17.64 -0.30 -1.21
C GLU A 482 -18.87 -0.31 -2.12
N LEU A 483 -20.09 -0.37 -1.55
CA LEU A 483 -21.35 -0.34 -2.32
C LEU A 483 -21.46 0.89 -3.23
N ASP A 484 -21.15 2.07 -2.69
CA ASP A 484 -21.08 3.32 -3.42
C ASP A 484 -20.10 3.21 -4.60
N ILE A 485 -18.90 2.70 -4.36
CA ILE A 485 -17.88 2.47 -5.39
C ILE A 485 -18.34 1.44 -6.45
N ARG A 486 -19.07 0.42 -6.04
CA ARG A 486 -19.60 -0.62 -6.93
C ARG A 486 -20.72 -0.10 -7.81
N ASP A 487 -21.66 0.62 -7.23
CA ASP A 487 -22.80 1.18 -7.93
C ASP A 487 -22.42 2.36 -8.81
N TRP A 488 -21.29 3.04 -8.56
CA TRP A 488 -20.90 4.23 -9.33
C TRP A 488 -19.55 4.10 -10.04
N ARG A 489 -19.08 2.88 -10.25
CA ARG A 489 -17.75 2.55 -10.81
C ARG A 489 -17.37 3.27 -12.12
N ASP A 490 -18.34 3.57 -12.97
CA ASP A 490 -18.10 4.21 -14.28
C ASP A 490 -17.81 5.71 -14.13
N ILE A 491 -18.29 6.32 -13.03
CA ILE A 491 -18.24 7.76 -12.74
C ILE A 491 -17.62 8.06 -11.37
N GLN A 492 -16.86 7.12 -10.82
CA GLN A 492 -16.16 7.24 -9.55
C GLN A 492 -14.70 6.77 -9.65
N SER A 493 -13.87 7.39 -8.79
CA SER A 493 -12.47 7.08 -8.48
C SER A 493 -11.50 6.94 -9.65
N LEU A 494 -10.22 6.68 -9.35
CA LEU A 494 -9.26 6.07 -10.28
C LEU A 494 -9.67 4.62 -10.62
N ARG A 495 -9.18 4.05 -11.73
CA ARG A 495 -9.60 2.72 -12.23
C ARG A 495 -9.31 1.68 -11.15
N LEU A 496 -10.34 1.04 -10.61
CA LEU A 496 -10.15 0.01 -9.59
C LEU A 496 -9.37 -1.18 -10.15
N PRO A 497 -8.54 -1.86 -9.33
CA PRO A 497 -7.81 -3.06 -9.74
C PRO A 497 -8.75 -4.15 -10.26
N SER A 498 -8.30 -4.95 -11.24
CA SER A 498 -9.06 -6.08 -11.81
C SER A 498 -9.51 -7.08 -10.75
N ALA A 499 -8.73 -7.26 -9.68
CA ALA A 499 -9.06 -8.10 -8.54
C ALA A 499 -10.39 -7.71 -7.86
N PHE A 500 -10.81 -6.45 -7.98
CA PHE A 500 -12.09 -6.00 -7.44
C PHE A 500 -13.29 -6.54 -8.23
N TRP A 501 -13.07 -6.81 -9.53
CA TRP A 501 -14.09 -7.14 -10.51
C TRP A 501 -14.09 -8.60 -10.94
N ASN A 502 -13.08 -9.39 -10.58
CA ASN A 502 -13.01 -10.78 -11.00
C ASN A 502 -14.16 -11.62 -10.43
N VAL A 503 -14.53 -12.68 -11.16
CA VAL A 503 -15.66 -13.56 -10.84
C VAL A 503 -15.55 -14.19 -9.44
N PRO A 504 -14.38 -14.72 -9.00
CA PRO A 504 -14.26 -15.27 -7.64
C PRO A 504 -14.56 -14.25 -6.54
N ASN A 505 -14.10 -13.00 -6.72
CA ASN A 505 -14.40 -11.94 -5.76
C ASN A 505 -15.88 -11.56 -5.79
N GLN A 506 -16.56 -11.59 -6.94
CA GLN A 506 -18.02 -11.36 -6.97
C GLN A 506 -18.78 -12.43 -6.20
N HIS A 507 -18.44 -13.72 -6.35
CA HIS A 507 -19.07 -14.78 -5.55
C HIS A 507 -18.83 -14.59 -4.04
N LYS A 508 -17.60 -14.21 -3.66
CA LYS A 508 -17.29 -13.85 -2.27
C LYS A 508 -18.17 -12.70 -1.77
N MET A 509 -18.39 -11.68 -2.61
CA MET A 509 -19.25 -10.53 -2.28
C MET A 509 -20.73 -10.92 -2.18
N ILE A 510 -21.23 -11.78 -3.06
CA ILE A 510 -22.58 -12.33 -2.95
C ILE A 510 -22.75 -13.03 -1.59
N GLY A 511 -21.80 -13.89 -1.20
CA GLY A 511 -21.81 -14.54 0.12
C GLY A 511 -21.78 -13.55 1.28
N PHE A 512 -20.92 -12.52 1.20
CA PHE A 512 -20.82 -11.46 2.20
C PHE A 512 -22.13 -10.68 2.35
N PHE A 513 -22.75 -10.23 1.25
CA PHE A 513 -23.99 -9.45 1.29
C PHE A 513 -25.18 -10.30 1.71
N ARG A 514 -25.26 -11.58 1.30
CA ARG A 514 -26.29 -12.51 1.78
C ARG A 514 -26.19 -12.75 3.29
N SER A 515 -24.98 -12.85 3.81
CA SER A 515 -24.74 -12.97 5.26
C SER A 515 -25.10 -11.67 5.99
N THR A 516 -24.65 -10.54 5.47
CA THR A 516 -24.85 -9.20 6.06
C THR A 516 -26.33 -8.82 6.13
N TYR A 517 -27.09 -9.11 5.07
CA TYR A 517 -28.52 -8.81 4.95
C TYR A 517 -29.41 -10.04 5.10
N ARG A 518 -28.97 -11.07 5.84
CA ARG A 518 -29.68 -12.37 5.95
C ARG A 518 -31.17 -12.24 6.30
N ARG A 519 -31.55 -11.23 7.09
CA ARG A 519 -32.94 -10.97 7.52
C ARG A 519 -33.72 -10.03 6.60
N GLN A 520 -33.08 -9.53 5.55
CA GLN A 520 -33.58 -8.48 4.66
C GLN A 520 -33.44 -8.88 3.18
N LEU A 521 -33.21 -10.16 2.90
CA LEU A 521 -33.00 -10.66 1.53
C LEU A 521 -34.19 -10.40 0.61
N GLU A 522 -35.40 -10.28 1.15
CA GLU A 522 -36.62 -9.99 0.39
C GLU A 522 -36.77 -8.51 0.01
N LEU A 523 -36.01 -7.59 0.63
CA LEU A 523 -36.10 -6.18 0.29
C LEU A 523 -35.68 -5.95 -1.18
N PRO A 524 -36.46 -5.23 -2.00
CA PRO A 524 -36.12 -4.95 -3.40
C PRO A 524 -34.72 -4.34 -3.59
N GLN A 525 -34.27 -3.51 -2.66
CA GLN A 525 -32.94 -2.89 -2.67
C GLN A 525 -31.81 -3.90 -2.51
N VAL A 526 -32.03 -4.92 -1.66
CA VAL A 526 -31.07 -6.02 -1.44
C VAL A 526 -31.11 -7.00 -2.61
N ARG A 527 -32.30 -7.36 -3.12
CA ARG A 527 -32.44 -8.24 -4.29
C ARG A 527 -31.80 -7.64 -5.54
N SER A 528 -32.08 -6.38 -5.86
CA SER A 528 -31.48 -5.71 -7.02
C SER A 528 -29.95 -5.60 -6.90
N LEU A 529 -29.41 -5.37 -5.70
CA LEU A 529 -27.97 -5.39 -5.44
C LEU A 529 -27.37 -6.78 -5.70
N LEU A 530 -27.96 -7.83 -5.11
CA LEU A 530 -27.51 -9.20 -5.31
C LEU A 530 -27.63 -9.59 -6.79
N GLY A 531 -28.68 -9.14 -7.47
CA GLY A 531 -28.88 -9.35 -8.89
C GLY A 531 -27.77 -8.73 -9.74
N GLN A 532 -27.36 -7.49 -9.43
CA GLN A 532 -26.21 -6.84 -10.08
C GLN A 532 -24.91 -7.64 -9.85
N LEU A 533 -24.69 -8.15 -8.64
CA LEU A 533 -23.49 -8.94 -8.32
C LEU A 533 -23.48 -10.30 -9.03
N HIS A 534 -24.62 -11.00 -9.08
CA HIS A 534 -24.78 -12.23 -9.87
C HIS A 534 -24.51 -11.98 -11.35
N PHE A 535 -25.02 -10.88 -11.90
CA PHE A 535 -24.73 -10.50 -13.28
C PHE A 535 -23.23 -10.26 -13.52
N GLN A 536 -22.53 -9.66 -12.56
CA GLN A 536 -21.06 -9.47 -12.60
C GLN A 536 -20.27 -10.76 -12.35
N ALA A 537 -20.89 -11.78 -11.75
CA ALA A 537 -20.33 -13.10 -11.47
C ALA A 537 -20.64 -14.12 -12.59
N GLU A 538 -21.13 -13.66 -13.75
CA GLU A 538 -21.53 -14.51 -14.89
C GLU A 538 -22.77 -15.40 -14.63
N ASP A 539 -23.47 -15.22 -13.50
CA ASP A 539 -24.77 -15.84 -13.18
C ASP A 539 -25.93 -15.00 -13.76
N GLN A 540 -25.94 -14.77 -15.08
CA GLN A 540 -26.80 -13.77 -15.72
C GLN A 540 -28.31 -14.00 -15.50
N GLU A 541 -28.78 -15.25 -15.59
CA GLU A 541 -30.20 -15.57 -15.41
C GLU A 541 -30.70 -15.30 -13.99
N VAL A 542 -29.88 -15.65 -12.98
CA VAL A 542 -30.19 -15.35 -11.57
C VAL A 542 -30.18 -13.84 -11.35
N GLY A 543 -29.16 -13.17 -11.88
CA GLY A 543 -29.02 -11.73 -11.78
C GLY A 543 -30.22 -10.98 -12.35
N LYS A 544 -30.65 -11.38 -13.56
CA LYS A 544 -31.77 -10.81 -14.28
C LYS A 544 -33.08 -10.94 -13.52
N ARG A 545 -33.41 -12.17 -13.09
CA ARG A 545 -34.63 -12.43 -12.34
C ARG A 545 -34.73 -11.55 -11.09
N LEU A 546 -33.65 -11.49 -10.30
CA LEU A 546 -33.61 -10.69 -9.07
C LEU A 546 -33.80 -9.19 -9.32
N ILE A 547 -33.24 -8.66 -10.41
CA ILE A 547 -33.38 -7.23 -10.77
C ILE A 547 -34.80 -6.92 -11.26
N GLU A 548 -35.37 -7.75 -12.14
CA GLU A 548 -36.72 -7.51 -12.68
C GLU A 548 -37.78 -7.65 -11.59
N GLU A 549 -37.71 -8.68 -10.74
CA GLU A 549 -38.62 -8.84 -9.59
C GLU A 549 -38.54 -7.63 -8.64
N ALA A 550 -37.33 -7.17 -8.30
CA ALA A 550 -37.14 -6.00 -7.46
C ALA A 550 -37.69 -4.72 -8.10
N TYR A 551 -37.55 -4.57 -9.43
CA TYR A 551 -38.08 -3.41 -10.15
C TYR A 551 -39.60 -3.43 -10.22
N ASP A 552 -40.22 -4.59 -10.47
CA ASP A 552 -41.68 -4.72 -10.52
C ASP A 552 -42.34 -4.38 -9.18
N GLU A 553 -41.69 -4.73 -8.07
CA GLU A 553 -42.17 -4.39 -6.73
C GLU A 553 -41.91 -2.94 -6.33
N SER A 554 -40.88 -2.28 -6.88
CA SER A 554 -40.46 -0.93 -6.48
C SER A 554 -40.05 -0.05 -7.67
N ARG A 555 -41.03 0.21 -8.56
CA ARG A 555 -40.81 1.00 -9.80
C ARG A 555 -40.39 2.46 -9.57
N GLY A 556 -40.57 3.00 -8.36
CA GLY A 556 -40.16 4.36 -8.02
C GLY A 556 -38.72 4.51 -7.55
N ASP A 557 -37.97 3.41 -7.39
CA ASP A 557 -36.61 3.43 -6.84
C ASP A 557 -35.57 3.66 -7.96
N SER A 558 -34.88 4.79 -7.89
CA SER A 558 -33.89 5.20 -8.91
C SER A 558 -32.67 4.26 -8.97
N LEU A 559 -32.28 3.64 -7.85
CA LEU A 559 -31.14 2.72 -7.78
C LEU A 559 -31.49 1.36 -8.40
N ILE A 560 -32.73 0.90 -8.20
CA ILE A 560 -33.21 -0.31 -8.87
C ILE A 560 -33.33 -0.05 -10.38
N ALA A 561 -33.89 1.10 -10.78
CA ALA A 561 -34.02 1.50 -12.18
C ALA A 561 -32.66 1.56 -12.91
N ILE A 562 -31.62 2.15 -12.30
CA ILE A 562 -30.30 2.24 -12.94
C ILE A 562 -29.61 0.87 -13.04
N ARG A 563 -29.77 -0.02 -12.04
CA ARG A 563 -29.26 -1.40 -12.10
C ARG A 563 -29.91 -2.19 -13.22
N ARG A 564 -31.23 -2.03 -13.39
CA ARG A 564 -31.99 -2.60 -14.51
C ARG A 564 -31.53 -2.06 -15.87
N ALA A 565 -31.30 -0.76 -15.99
CA ALA A 565 -30.78 -0.16 -17.22
C ALA A 565 -29.41 -0.75 -17.62
N ARG A 566 -28.51 -0.96 -16.65
CA ARG A 566 -27.20 -1.60 -16.87
C ARG A 566 -27.32 -3.06 -17.28
N MET A 567 -28.22 -3.81 -16.66
CA MET A 567 -28.52 -5.17 -17.06
C MET A 567 -28.98 -5.22 -18.53
N MET A 568 -29.98 -4.39 -18.90
CA MET A 568 -30.44 -4.29 -20.29
C MET A 568 -29.33 -3.89 -21.27
N TRP A 569 -28.42 -3.00 -20.83
CA TRP A 569 -27.26 -2.60 -21.64
C TRP A 569 -26.36 -3.80 -21.95
N ALA A 570 -26.06 -4.60 -20.93
CA ALA A 570 -25.22 -5.78 -21.08
C ALA A 570 -25.89 -6.91 -21.87
N GLU A 571 -27.22 -7.02 -21.86
CA GLU A 571 -28.00 -7.88 -22.76
C GLU A 571 -28.01 -7.40 -24.23
N GLY A 572 -27.31 -6.29 -24.56
CA GLY A 572 -27.31 -5.71 -25.91
C GLY A 572 -28.58 -4.91 -26.25
N ARG A 573 -29.51 -4.74 -25.31
CA ARG A 573 -30.77 -3.99 -25.49
C ARG A 573 -30.56 -2.50 -25.30
N GLN A 574 -29.62 -1.92 -26.05
CA GLN A 574 -29.15 -0.54 -25.89
C GLN A 574 -30.27 0.50 -25.91
N GLY A 575 -31.27 0.34 -26.79
CA GLY A 575 -32.40 1.28 -26.87
C GLY A 575 -33.25 1.31 -25.61
N ALA A 576 -33.52 0.15 -24.99
CA ALA A 576 -34.27 0.05 -23.74
C ALA A 576 -33.42 0.55 -22.56
N ALA A 577 -32.12 0.20 -22.54
CA ALA A 577 -31.19 0.66 -21.53
C ALA A 577 -31.09 2.19 -21.47
N LEU A 578 -30.99 2.87 -22.62
CA LEU A 578 -30.94 4.34 -22.67
C LEU A 578 -32.22 4.99 -22.11
N LYS A 579 -33.39 4.39 -22.33
CA LYS A 579 -34.64 4.86 -21.69
C LYS A 579 -34.59 4.65 -20.18
N GLY A 580 -34.13 3.48 -19.72
CA GLY A 580 -33.98 3.18 -18.30
C GLY A 580 -32.99 4.10 -17.58
N PHE A 581 -31.88 4.50 -18.22
CA PHE A 581 -30.96 5.49 -17.64
C PHE A 581 -31.61 6.87 -17.50
N ALA A 582 -32.42 7.29 -18.47
CA ALA A 582 -33.15 8.55 -18.38
C ALA A 582 -34.22 8.51 -17.29
N GLU A 583 -34.98 7.41 -17.20
CA GLU A 583 -35.96 7.16 -16.14
C GLU A 583 -35.31 7.19 -14.75
N ALA A 584 -34.18 6.50 -14.56
CA ALA A 584 -33.47 6.51 -13.28
C ALA A 584 -33.01 7.94 -12.90
N ALA A 585 -32.60 8.75 -13.87
CA ALA A 585 -32.27 10.16 -13.64
C ALA A 585 -33.50 10.96 -13.22
N GLU A 586 -34.65 10.77 -13.87
CA GLU A 586 -35.91 11.42 -13.49
C GLU A 586 -36.38 11.03 -12.08
N LEU A 587 -36.40 9.73 -11.76
CA LEU A 587 -36.76 9.21 -10.43
C LEU A 587 -35.87 9.77 -9.32
N SER A 588 -34.59 10.02 -9.62
CA SER A 588 -33.64 10.61 -8.67
C SER A 588 -33.80 12.13 -8.49
N GLY A 589 -34.77 12.77 -9.14
CA GLY A 589 -34.86 14.24 -9.18
C GLY A 589 -33.71 14.89 -9.96
N GLN A 590 -33.22 14.20 -11.00
CA GLN A 590 -32.05 14.59 -11.79
C GLN A 590 -30.78 14.68 -10.93
N HIS A 591 -30.53 13.70 -10.06
CA HIS A 591 -29.27 13.67 -9.30
C HIS A 591 -28.05 13.59 -10.23
N ILE A 592 -26.97 14.33 -9.91
CA ILE A 592 -25.79 14.48 -10.77
C ILE A 592 -25.19 13.13 -11.19
N CYS A 593 -25.06 12.17 -10.26
CA CYS A 593 -24.59 10.81 -10.57
C CYS A 593 -25.45 10.08 -11.62
N HIS A 594 -26.78 10.14 -11.50
CA HIS A 594 -27.67 9.49 -12.47
C HIS A 594 -27.61 10.19 -13.85
N MET A 595 -27.56 11.52 -13.86
CA MET A 595 -27.36 12.29 -15.10
C MET A 595 -26.03 11.93 -15.78
N ALA A 596 -24.94 11.80 -15.01
CA ALA A 596 -23.63 11.46 -15.54
C ALA A 596 -23.61 10.05 -16.18
N GLU A 597 -24.22 9.06 -15.52
CA GLU A 597 -24.37 7.70 -16.07
C GLU A 597 -25.19 7.69 -17.37
N GLN A 598 -26.31 8.44 -17.41
CA GLN A 598 -27.07 8.63 -18.64
C GLN A 598 -26.20 9.24 -19.75
N GLY A 599 -25.44 10.29 -19.42
CA GLY A 599 -24.51 10.94 -20.36
C GLY A 599 -23.44 9.98 -20.89
N VAL A 600 -22.83 9.18 -20.03
CA VAL A 600 -21.83 8.16 -20.42
C VAL A 600 -22.45 7.10 -21.34
N ALA A 601 -23.64 6.60 -21.01
CA ALA A 601 -24.35 5.65 -21.85
C ALA A 601 -24.67 6.22 -23.25
N LEU A 602 -25.07 7.49 -23.33
CA LEU A 602 -25.31 8.20 -24.59
C LEU A 602 -24.03 8.31 -25.44
N VAL A 603 -22.88 8.61 -24.83
CA VAL A 603 -21.60 8.63 -25.56
C VAL A 603 -21.25 7.24 -26.08
N ARG A 604 -21.39 6.20 -25.24
CA ARG A 604 -21.13 4.79 -25.64
C ARG A 604 -22.05 4.35 -26.78
N ALA A 605 -23.28 4.85 -26.83
CA ALA A 605 -24.23 4.61 -27.91
C ALA A 605 -24.03 5.51 -29.16
N GLY A 606 -22.99 6.34 -29.20
CA GLY A 606 -22.73 7.26 -30.31
C GLY A 606 -23.65 8.48 -30.39
N LYS A 607 -24.55 8.69 -29.42
CA LYS A 607 -25.51 9.82 -29.36
C LYS A 607 -24.86 11.09 -28.81
N LYS A 608 -23.82 11.57 -29.49
CA LYS A 608 -22.93 12.65 -29.03
C LYS A 608 -23.66 13.96 -28.68
N GLY A 609 -24.64 14.39 -29.48
CA GLY A 609 -25.39 15.63 -29.22
C GLY A 609 -26.15 15.59 -27.89
N GLN A 610 -26.94 14.52 -27.69
CA GLN A 610 -27.69 14.32 -26.44
C GLN A 610 -26.78 14.22 -25.22
N ALA A 611 -25.63 13.53 -25.35
CA ALA A 611 -24.65 13.46 -24.27
C ALA A 611 -24.11 14.85 -23.89
N ILE A 612 -23.78 15.68 -24.88
CA ILE A 612 -23.29 17.05 -24.64
C ILE A 612 -24.33 17.89 -23.91
N ASP A 613 -25.61 17.79 -24.27
CA ASP A 613 -26.67 18.53 -23.59
C ASP A 613 -26.84 18.10 -22.13
N VAL A 614 -26.68 16.80 -21.84
CA VAL A 614 -26.65 16.30 -20.45
C VAL A 614 -25.47 16.88 -19.68
N PHE A 615 -24.25 16.83 -20.24
CA PHE A 615 -23.04 17.31 -19.54
C PHE A 615 -22.98 18.83 -19.40
N LYS A 616 -23.61 19.60 -20.29
CA LYS A 616 -23.81 21.05 -20.09
C LYS A 616 -24.66 21.32 -18.84
N ARG A 617 -25.81 20.65 -18.72
CA ARG A 617 -26.68 20.79 -17.54
C ARG A 617 -25.99 20.36 -16.25
N ILE A 618 -25.13 19.34 -16.31
CA ILE A 618 -24.29 18.95 -15.16
C ILE A 618 -23.33 20.09 -14.79
N SER A 619 -22.64 20.68 -15.77
CA SER A 619 -21.68 21.77 -15.52
C SER A 619 -22.28 23.07 -14.98
N GLU A 620 -23.59 23.25 -15.09
CA GLU A 620 -24.34 24.40 -14.56
C GLU A 620 -24.70 24.24 -13.08
N ARG A 621 -24.43 23.08 -12.47
CA ARG A 621 -24.79 22.75 -11.08
C ARG A 621 -23.55 22.62 -10.21
N ASP A 622 -23.63 23.14 -8.98
CA ASP A 622 -22.57 23.00 -7.98
C ASP A 622 -22.52 21.55 -7.47
N HIS A 623 -21.35 20.90 -7.56
CA HIS A 623 -21.11 19.56 -7.03
C HIS A 623 -19.62 19.24 -6.89
N ASP A 624 -19.28 18.32 -5.99
CA ASP A 624 -17.88 17.95 -5.67
C ASP A 624 -17.39 16.64 -6.31
N PHE A 625 -18.20 16.00 -7.17
CA PHE A 625 -17.85 14.72 -7.82
C PHE A 625 -16.71 14.87 -8.86
N VAL A 626 -15.49 14.57 -8.44
CA VAL A 626 -14.26 14.75 -9.23
C VAL A 626 -14.29 14.05 -10.59
N GLU A 627 -14.65 12.76 -10.65
CA GLU A 627 -14.67 12.02 -11.93
C GLU A 627 -15.78 12.50 -12.87
N ILE A 628 -16.88 13.06 -12.34
CA ILE A 628 -17.95 13.64 -13.13
C ILE A 628 -17.47 14.94 -13.79
N HIS A 629 -16.71 15.78 -13.08
CA HIS A 629 -16.06 16.96 -13.68
C HIS A 629 -15.07 16.59 -14.78
N ILE A 630 -14.20 15.59 -14.54
CA ILE A 630 -13.27 15.08 -15.56
C ILE A 630 -14.02 14.58 -16.79
N THR A 631 -15.07 13.77 -16.58
CA THR A 631 -15.91 13.23 -17.65
C THR A 631 -16.61 14.34 -18.43
N THR A 632 -17.15 15.35 -17.73
CA THR A 632 -17.79 16.52 -18.32
C THR A 632 -16.82 17.27 -19.22
N ALA A 633 -15.62 17.60 -18.73
CA ALA A 633 -14.58 18.23 -19.53
C ALA A 633 -14.16 17.39 -20.75
N ASP A 634 -14.03 16.07 -20.59
CA ASP A 634 -13.64 15.16 -21.66
C ASP A 634 -14.71 15.01 -22.75
N VAL A 635 -16.00 15.08 -22.41
CA VAL A 635 -17.09 15.04 -23.40
C VAL A 635 -17.22 16.41 -24.09
N LEU A 636 -17.24 17.50 -23.33
CA LEU A 636 -17.43 18.85 -23.87
C LEU A 636 -16.28 19.31 -24.78
N ARG A 637 -15.02 18.92 -24.52
CA ARG A 637 -13.89 19.32 -25.37
C ARG A 637 -13.95 18.76 -26.81
N ARG A 638 -14.74 17.69 -27.02
CA ARG A 638 -14.85 17.00 -28.31
C ARG A 638 -15.64 17.80 -29.35
N GLN A 639 -16.38 18.84 -28.94
CA GLN A 639 -17.10 19.74 -29.84
C GLN A 639 -16.54 21.17 -29.72
N GLY A 640 -16.23 21.81 -30.85
CA GLY A 640 -15.61 23.14 -30.87
C GLY A 640 -16.38 24.19 -30.07
N LYS A 641 -17.71 24.21 -30.19
CA LYS A 641 -18.61 25.18 -29.52
C LYS A 641 -18.65 25.08 -27.98
N THR A 642 -18.14 24.00 -27.40
CA THR A 642 -18.17 23.74 -25.95
C THR A 642 -16.78 23.70 -25.31
N ARG A 643 -15.73 24.04 -26.06
CA ARG A 643 -14.35 23.96 -25.57
C ARG A 643 -14.05 24.95 -24.45
N ASP A 644 -14.60 26.16 -24.49
CA ASP A 644 -14.39 27.14 -23.42
C ASP A 644 -15.02 26.69 -22.10
N LEU A 645 -16.21 26.07 -22.19
CA LEU A 645 -16.85 25.46 -21.02
C LEU A 645 -16.03 24.26 -20.52
N ALA A 646 -15.55 23.40 -21.43
CA ALA A 646 -14.66 22.29 -21.07
C ALA A 646 -13.39 22.78 -20.36
N LEU A 647 -12.81 23.90 -20.80
CA LEU A 647 -11.63 24.50 -20.19
C LEU A 647 -11.92 24.98 -18.77
N LYS A 648 -13.04 25.67 -18.55
CA LYS A 648 -13.48 26.09 -17.21
C LYS A 648 -13.65 24.90 -16.26
N VAL A 649 -14.33 23.84 -16.71
CA VAL A 649 -14.54 22.61 -15.91
C VAL A 649 -13.21 21.90 -15.64
N ALA A 650 -12.32 21.80 -16.63
CA ALA A 650 -11.03 21.13 -16.48
C ALA A 650 -10.09 21.90 -15.53
N ALA A 651 -10.08 23.23 -15.59
CA ALA A 651 -9.34 24.07 -14.67
C ALA A 651 -9.89 23.95 -13.23
N HIS A 652 -11.21 23.94 -13.07
CA HIS A 652 -11.85 23.76 -11.78
C HIS A 652 -11.47 22.43 -11.12
N VAL A 653 -11.54 21.31 -11.84
CA VAL A 653 -11.22 20.01 -11.24
C VAL A 653 -9.73 19.80 -10.96
N ASP A 654 -8.84 20.43 -11.74
CA ASP A 654 -7.39 20.48 -11.43
C ASP A 654 -7.11 21.29 -10.16
N ASP A 655 -7.89 22.36 -9.91
CA ASP A 655 -7.82 23.13 -8.66
C ASP A 655 -8.43 22.38 -7.47
N MET A 656 -9.48 21.56 -7.69
CA MET A 656 -10.09 20.75 -6.63
C MET A 656 -9.16 19.67 -6.09
N VAL A 657 -8.35 19.04 -6.95
CA VAL A 657 -7.43 17.97 -6.56
C VAL A 657 -6.01 18.29 -7.03
N PRO A 658 -5.33 19.25 -6.36
CA PRO A 658 -3.96 19.56 -6.69
C PRO A 658 -3.05 18.34 -6.56
N GLY A 659 -2.19 18.12 -7.54
CA GLY A 659 -1.34 16.93 -7.61
C GLY A 659 -2.02 15.68 -8.19
N GLY A 660 -3.32 15.74 -8.46
CA GLY A 660 -4.05 14.70 -9.18
C GLY A 660 -3.56 14.56 -10.61
N LEU A 661 -2.98 13.39 -10.95
CA LEU A 661 -2.41 13.20 -12.29
C LEU A 661 -3.48 13.30 -13.39
N ARG A 662 -4.64 12.68 -13.17
CA ARG A 662 -5.74 12.60 -14.15
C ARG A 662 -6.44 13.95 -14.35
N THR A 663 -6.60 14.76 -13.30
CA THR A 663 -7.18 16.12 -13.38
C THR A 663 -6.26 17.06 -14.14
N ALA A 664 -4.95 17.04 -13.84
CA ALA A 664 -3.95 17.80 -14.58
C ALA A 664 -3.85 17.39 -16.05
N GLN A 665 -3.95 16.08 -16.34
CA GLN A 665 -3.94 15.55 -17.71
C GLN A 665 -5.11 16.04 -18.55
N ILE A 666 -6.35 16.04 -18.01
CA ILE A 666 -7.50 16.56 -18.76
C ILE A 666 -7.38 18.08 -18.96
N HIS A 667 -6.93 18.82 -17.93
CA HIS A 667 -6.72 20.27 -18.03
C HIS A 667 -5.70 20.61 -19.12
N ARG A 668 -4.52 19.96 -19.10
CA ARG A 668 -3.51 20.10 -20.15
C ARG A 668 -4.08 19.76 -21.52
N LYS A 669 -4.84 18.66 -21.63
CA LYS A 669 -5.40 18.21 -22.90
C LYS A 669 -6.38 19.23 -23.49
N VAL A 670 -7.18 19.90 -22.67
CA VAL A 670 -8.11 20.94 -23.14
C VAL A 670 -7.33 22.19 -23.56
N LEU A 671 -6.34 22.64 -22.77
CA LEU A 671 -5.47 23.77 -23.10
C LEU A 671 -4.75 23.60 -24.44
N GLU A 672 -4.21 22.41 -24.70
CA GLU A 672 -3.60 22.06 -25.99
C GLU A 672 -4.59 22.21 -27.16
N GLN A 673 -5.86 21.84 -26.95
CA GLN A 673 -6.91 21.88 -27.98
C GLN A 673 -7.49 23.28 -28.22
N THR A 674 -7.35 24.19 -27.25
CA THR A 674 -7.80 25.59 -27.35
C THR A 674 -6.66 26.56 -27.69
N GLY A 675 -5.43 26.07 -27.88
CA GLY A 675 -4.29 26.89 -28.29
C GLY A 675 -3.52 27.56 -27.14
N HIS A 676 -3.82 27.24 -25.88
CA HIS A 676 -3.14 27.78 -24.71
C HIS A 676 -1.85 27.01 -24.34
N LYS A 677 -0.93 26.90 -25.30
CA LYS A 677 0.29 26.07 -25.17
C LYS A 677 1.14 26.42 -23.94
N GLN A 678 1.32 27.70 -23.64
CA GLN A 678 2.13 28.14 -22.49
C GLN A 678 1.56 27.64 -21.14
N GLN A 679 0.24 27.66 -20.97
CA GLN A 679 -0.42 27.15 -19.76
C GLN A 679 -0.33 25.62 -19.68
N ALA A 680 -0.42 24.93 -20.82
CA ALA A 680 -0.21 23.48 -20.88
C ALA A 680 1.23 23.10 -20.46
N ASP A 681 2.22 23.87 -20.93
CA ASP A 681 3.63 23.69 -20.57
C ASP A 681 3.89 23.97 -19.08
N GLN A 682 3.18 24.93 -18.47
CA GLN A 682 3.22 25.17 -17.03
C GLN A 682 2.74 23.96 -16.21
N ILE A 683 1.69 23.25 -16.66
CA ILE A 683 1.24 22.01 -16.01
C ILE A 683 2.33 20.93 -16.10
N VAL A 684 3.02 20.81 -17.24
CA VAL A 684 4.13 19.86 -17.39
C VAL A 684 5.31 20.22 -16.48
N ALA A 685 5.69 21.50 -16.45
CA ALA A 685 6.76 22.00 -15.60
C ALA A 685 6.46 21.75 -14.11
N ARG A 686 5.21 22.00 -13.68
CA ARG A 686 4.72 21.71 -12.33
C ARG A 686 4.93 20.24 -11.94
N PHE A 687 4.55 19.29 -12.80
CA PHE A 687 4.74 17.86 -12.51
C PHE A 687 6.22 17.44 -12.55
N LYS A 688 7.02 18.00 -13.46
CA LYS A 688 8.47 17.75 -13.48
C LYS A 688 9.14 18.22 -12.19
N ALA A 689 8.76 19.38 -11.65
CA ALA A 689 9.26 19.86 -10.37
C ALA A 689 8.92 18.92 -9.20
N TRP A 690 7.89 18.08 -9.36
CA TRP A 690 7.49 17.05 -8.40
C TRP A 690 8.08 15.66 -8.72
N ASN A 691 9.08 15.57 -9.60
CA ASN A 691 9.65 14.30 -10.07
C ASN A 691 8.60 13.33 -10.65
N ARG A 692 7.53 13.86 -11.27
CA ARG A 692 6.47 13.08 -11.91
C ARG A 692 6.37 13.43 -13.40
N SER A 693 6.01 12.45 -14.21
CA SER A 693 5.57 12.69 -15.58
C SER A 693 4.06 12.88 -15.61
N CYS A 694 3.60 13.98 -16.20
CA CYS A 694 2.17 14.22 -16.42
C CYS A 694 1.55 13.19 -17.39
N GLY A 695 2.34 12.53 -18.25
CA GLY A 695 1.84 11.47 -19.14
C GLY A 695 0.78 11.95 -20.15
N LYS A 696 -0.04 11.02 -20.67
CA LYS A 696 -1.17 11.31 -21.57
C LYS A 696 -2.49 11.05 -20.85
N PHE A 697 -3.48 11.91 -21.11
CA PHE A 697 -4.85 11.68 -20.62
C PHE A 697 -5.45 10.42 -21.26
N SER A 698 -6.04 9.55 -20.44
CA SER A 698 -6.80 8.38 -20.87
C SER A 698 -8.29 8.57 -20.59
N SER A 699 -9.07 8.70 -21.67
CA SER A 699 -10.53 8.84 -21.63
C SER A 699 -11.18 7.54 -21.16
N ARG A 700 -12.17 7.64 -20.26
CA ARG A 700 -13.06 6.52 -19.89
C ARG A 700 -14.29 6.40 -20.77
N VAL A 701 -14.62 7.47 -21.48
CA VAL A 701 -15.84 7.57 -22.28
C VAL A 701 -15.54 7.33 -23.76
N GLY A 702 -14.54 6.48 -24.05
CA GLY A 702 -14.13 6.17 -25.42
C GLY A 702 -12.84 5.36 -25.54
N SER A 703 -13.01 4.04 -25.72
CA SER A 703 -12.21 3.17 -26.60
C SER A 703 -13.15 2.07 -27.10
N ALA A 704 -14.07 2.45 -27.99
CA ALA A 704 -14.80 1.53 -28.85
C ALA A 704 -14.60 2.05 -30.27
N GLY A 705 -13.51 1.56 -30.83
CA GLY A 705 -13.01 1.72 -32.19
C GLY A 705 -11.99 0.63 -32.33
#